data_AF-A0A3B8LTK9-F1
#
_entry.id   AF-A0A3B8LTK9-F1
#
_cell.length_a   1.000
_cell.length_b   1.000
_cell.length_c   1.000
_cell.angle_alpha   90.00
_cell.angle_beta   90.00
_cell.angle_gamma   90.00
#
_symmetry.space_group_name_H-M   'P 1'
#
loop_
_entity.id
_entity.type
_entity.pdbx_description
1 polymer ?
#
loop_
_entity_poly.entity_id
_entity_poly.type
_entity_poly.pdbx_seq_one_letter_code
_entity_poly.pdbx_strand_id
1 'polypeptide(L)'
;MKSRVGFISLVFVLVCLAGASCQTTSKQIKVKQPDGQSKTVVLKPKEADALQRARAAKRDGKAEAEEAAWKELLQNTPNTAVSHEAHFRLGFLAYKRASWKDSATHLGEALRSGALSSGDRAQAFHMYGVSLYRLQRWKDALQALEEAYPKLDATEQRNVRGYLVNAAKMSRNDVALLKWQAARIVDLSGTQRDEMKKSIQRTIDGRVPIDKLQLLFNQRGQKITFPFDLIGYRLARGYYHAQQYNQCQDILRRLLGELEQSSSLYPKVKGLHAALYKLADQPRPTVIGAIYPQSGRYQRIGPWVRNAIEMAVAGLGNKVRIIHMDSGSDPKKAVRAVEKLVFQHKAIAIFGPLAKGTSKAAALRAQQLGIPLFSISTREGLADIGSFVFRNNLTLSRMGRAIARYSYEQLSLRRFAVFYPDSSYGRIQVKSFWKEIERLGGQVVGAENYAPGSPDLTDAAERLVGKKHLRQRSSYYKLYKPLRGLKGFRYRRLYKKLVKQFLPVIDFDAIFIPETYRRAATIAPTLAQQDIEVKLHWRFWEKQVIELYNKRNKPLKFVQLLGTNGWNNEKIFAREPRHVVGAIFCVRYFPNSRRQVVRQFVRQYQRRYTEQVRSGNTLRTPIHLSAYTYDTMGMLMKVATGPNPPKTRDAFRRAL
;
A
#
# COMPACT_ATOMS: atom_id res chain seq x y z
N MET A 1 4.99 63.72 27.83
CA MET A 1 4.59 63.72 29.25
C MET A 1 5.80 63.27 30.06
N LYS A 2 6.55 64.26 30.59
CA LYS A 2 6.88 64.48 32.02
C LYS A 2 7.64 63.29 32.66
N SER A 3 8.83 63.40 33.26
CA SER A 3 9.69 64.53 33.64
C SER A 3 10.99 63.96 34.27
N ARG A 4 12.18 64.45 33.87
CA ARG A 4 13.16 65.24 34.67
C ARG A 4 13.92 64.52 35.80
N VAL A 5 15.26 64.44 35.68
CA VAL A 5 16.30 65.25 36.43
C VAL A 5 16.79 64.42 37.64
N GLY A 6 18.05 64.28 38.02
CA GLY A 6 19.31 64.96 37.70
C GLY A 6 20.03 65.27 39.03
N PHE A 7 21.30 64.84 39.13
CA PHE A 7 22.40 65.39 39.95
C PHE A 7 22.43 65.32 41.50
N ILE A 8 23.51 64.68 41.99
CA ILE A 8 24.51 65.05 43.04
C ILE A 8 24.08 65.44 44.47
N SER A 9 24.67 64.75 45.46
CA SER A 9 25.39 65.26 46.67
C SER A 9 25.43 64.15 47.74
N LEU A 10 26.57 63.68 48.24
CA LEU A 10 27.55 64.27 49.18
C LEU A 10 27.44 63.56 50.55
N VAL A 11 28.63 63.23 51.06
CA VAL A 11 29.01 62.56 52.32
C VAL A 11 28.52 63.30 53.58
N PHE A 12 28.14 62.55 54.63
CA PHE A 12 28.34 62.78 56.08
C PHE A 12 27.93 61.47 56.81
N VAL A 13 28.78 60.66 57.47
CA VAL A 13 29.67 60.80 58.65
C VAL A 13 28.99 60.42 60.00
N LEU A 14 29.61 59.44 60.70
CA LEU A 14 29.61 59.14 62.16
C LEU A 14 28.32 58.50 62.78
N VAL A 15 28.27 57.58 63.78
CA VAL A 15 29.18 56.98 64.80
C VAL A 15 28.69 55.54 65.15
N CYS A 16 29.65 54.73 65.58
CA CYS A 16 29.62 53.45 66.33
C CYS A 16 28.42 53.12 67.25
N LEU A 17 28.10 51.81 67.35
CA LEU A 17 28.13 51.05 68.62
C LEU A 17 27.93 49.53 68.38
N ALA A 18 28.59 48.75 69.23
CA ALA A 18 28.77 47.30 69.13
C ALA A 18 27.48 46.48 69.36
N GLY A 19 27.43 45.29 68.74
CA GLY A 19 26.44 44.26 69.02
C GLY A 19 26.70 43.00 68.20
N ALA A 20 27.47 42.07 68.77
CA ALA A 20 27.66 40.74 68.20
C ALA A 20 26.30 40.05 68.03
N SER A 21 25.89 39.81 66.79
CA SER A 21 24.86 38.82 66.45
C SER A 21 25.41 37.93 65.35
N CYS A 22 25.47 36.64 65.69
CA CYS A 22 26.00 35.56 64.87
C CYS A 22 25.12 35.38 63.62
N GLN A 23 25.43 36.12 62.55
CA GLN A 23 24.89 35.83 61.23
C GLN A 23 25.81 34.83 60.54
N THR A 24 25.42 33.55 60.54
CA THR A 24 25.97 32.54 59.63
C THR A 24 25.76 33.00 58.19
N THR A 25 26.73 33.71 57.65
CA THR A 25 26.74 34.20 56.27
C THR A 25 26.90 33.01 55.33
N SER A 26 25.84 32.67 54.60
CA SER A 26 25.85 31.60 53.62
C SER A 26 26.75 31.97 52.43
N LYS A 27 27.57 31.03 51.95
CA LYS A 27 28.48 31.23 50.81
C LYS A 27 27.74 30.87 49.52
N GLN A 28 27.71 31.80 48.56
CA GLN A 28 27.16 31.55 47.22
C GLN A 28 28.21 30.87 46.33
N ILE A 29 27.91 29.66 45.85
CA ILE A 29 28.81 28.89 44.97
C ILE A 29 28.09 28.60 43.65
N LYS A 30 28.74 28.90 42.53
CA LYS A 30 28.23 28.51 41.20
C LYS A 30 28.47 27.01 40.97
N VAL A 31 27.40 26.26 40.78
CA VAL A 31 27.42 24.82 40.45
C VAL A 31 26.99 24.65 39.00
N LYS A 32 27.76 23.88 38.23
CA LYS A 32 27.50 23.62 36.81
C LYS A 32 26.40 22.56 36.68
N GLN A 33 25.34 22.86 35.95
CA GLN A 33 24.19 22.00 35.68
C GLN A 33 24.47 21.06 34.49
N PRO A 34 23.68 19.98 34.32
CA PRO A 34 23.82 19.03 33.20
C PRO A 34 23.73 19.65 31.81
N ASP A 35 23.03 20.78 31.66
CA ASP A 35 22.84 21.54 30.42
C ASP A 35 23.98 22.54 30.13
N GLY A 36 25.01 22.57 30.99
CA GLY A 36 26.14 23.48 30.88
C GLY A 36 25.93 24.85 31.54
N GLN A 37 24.73 25.17 32.03
CA GLN A 37 24.45 26.42 32.72
C GLN A 37 24.98 26.38 34.17
N SER A 38 25.41 27.53 34.70
CA SER A 38 25.84 27.61 36.10
C SER A 38 24.68 28.14 36.97
N LYS A 39 24.24 27.33 37.94
CA LYS A 39 23.25 27.73 38.94
C LYS A 39 23.96 28.13 40.22
N THR A 40 23.67 29.30 40.75
CA THR A 40 24.16 29.72 42.07
C THR A 40 23.43 28.92 43.14
N VAL A 41 24.18 28.15 43.92
CA VAL A 41 23.70 27.37 45.06
C VAL A 41 24.23 28.04 46.32
N VAL A 42 23.35 28.26 47.28
CA VAL A 42 23.69 28.81 48.59
C VAL A 42 24.04 27.64 49.50
N LEU A 43 25.29 27.58 49.95
CA LEU A 43 25.78 26.54 50.87
C LEU A 43 26.13 27.18 52.22
N LYS A 44 25.97 26.42 53.31
CA LYS A 44 26.42 26.87 54.63
C LYS A 44 27.96 26.92 54.68
N PRO A 45 28.59 27.75 55.53
CA PRO A 45 30.05 27.91 55.58
C PRO A 45 30.84 26.59 55.66
N LYS A 46 30.43 25.66 56.53
CA LYS A 46 31.07 24.34 56.69
C LYS A 46 30.99 23.48 55.43
N GLU A 47 29.89 23.56 54.68
CA GLU A 47 29.66 22.80 53.44
C GLU A 47 30.53 23.33 52.29
N ALA A 48 30.64 24.66 52.19
CA ALA A 48 31.50 25.34 51.23
C ALA A 48 32.98 25.03 51.45
N ASP A 49 33.42 24.98 52.71
CA ASP A 49 34.81 24.67 53.06
C ASP A 49 35.15 23.19 52.81
N ALA A 50 34.23 22.25 53.11
CA ALA A 50 34.40 20.84 52.78
C ALA A 50 34.46 20.60 51.25
N LEU A 51 33.61 21.28 50.48
CA LEU A 51 33.61 21.21 49.01
C LEU A 51 34.92 21.76 48.41
N GLN A 52 35.44 22.87 48.92
CA GLN A 52 36.73 23.42 48.49
C GLN A 52 37.89 22.46 48.82
N ARG A 53 37.92 21.89 50.03
CA ARG A 53 38.93 20.89 50.40
C ARG A 53 38.88 19.67 49.49
N ALA A 54 37.69 19.16 49.19
CA ALA A 54 37.52 18.00 48.31
C ALA A 54 38.02 18.28 46.88
N ARG A 55 37.69 19.44 46.32
CA ARG A 55 38.15 19.85 44.98
C ARG A 55 39.65 20.17 44.93
N ALA A 56 40.21 20.74 46.00
CA ALA A 56 41.65 20.96 46.12
C ALA A 56 42.40 19.62 46.20
N ALA A 57 41.95 18.69 47.05
CA ALA A 57 42.53 17.36 47.17
C ALA A 57 42.47 16.57 45.86
N LYS A 58 41.37 16.69 45.09
CA LYS A 58 41.28 16.16 43.71
C LYS A 58 42.39 16.71 42.82
N ARG A 59 42.51 18.04 42.77
CA ARG A 59 43.47 18.72 41.89
C ARG A 59 44.90 18.33 42.24
N ASP A 60 45.17 18.18 43.53
CA ASP A 60 46.49 17.85 44.06
C ASP A 60 46.76 16.32 44.07
N GLY A 61 45.82 15.51 43.55
CA GLY A 61 45.98 14.05 43.43
C GLY A 61 45.94 13.27 44.74
N LYS A 62 45.51 13.89 45.85
CA LYS A 62 45.50 13.30 47.19
C LYS A 62 44.21 12.49 47.43
N ALA A 63 44.20 11.24 46.99
CA ALA A 63 43.02 10.38 46.99
C ALA A 63 42.35 10.18 48.37
N GLU A 64 43.14 9.95 49.43
CA GLU A 64 42.59 9.75 50.79
C GLU A 64 42.00 11.03 51.38
N ALA A 65 42.70 12.16 51.21
CA ALA A 65 42.20 13.47 51.62
C ALA A 65 40.95 13.87 50.84
N GLU A 66 40.88 13.51 49.55
CA GLU A 66 39.69 13.70 48.73
C GLU A 66 38.50 12.87 49.24
N GLU A 67 38.71 11.58 49.52
CA GLU A 67 37.67 10.69 50.04
C GLU A 67 37.12 11.17 51.39
N ALA A 68 38.02 11.55 52.32
CA ALA A 68 37.64 12.07 53.63
C ALA A 68 36.78 13.32 53.51
N ALA A 69 37.18 14.28 52.67
CA ALA A 69 36.45 15.53 52.46
C ALA A 69 35.06 15.30 51.81
N TRP A 70 34.95 14.38 50.85
CA TRP A 70 33.65 14.04 50.26
C TRP A 70 32.72 13.29 51.22
N LYS A 71 33.25 12.40 52.07
CA LYS A 71 32.47 11.71 53.11
C LYS A 71 31.96 12.67 54.17
N GLU A 72 32.81 13.57 54.64
CA GLU A 72 32.44 14.63 55.59
C GLU A 72 31.32 15.51 55.03
N LEU A 73 31.38 15.84 53.72
CA LEU A 73 30.34 16.59 53.04
C LEU A 73 29.01 15.82 53.01
N LEU A 74 29.01 14.52 52.69
CA LEU A 74 27.78 13.72 52.67
C LEU A 74 27.19 13.43 54.05
N GLN A 75 28.03 13.24 55.08
CA GLN A 75 27.60 13.02 56.46
C GLN A 75 26.85 14.23 57.01
N ASN A 76 27.36 15.43 56.73
CA ASN A 76 26.74 16.67 57.19
C ASN A 76 25.58 17.11 56.29
N THR A 77 25.56 16.69 55.02
CA THR A 77 24.56 17.13 54.02
C THR A 77 24.24 16.07 52.95
N PRO A 78 23.33 15.12 53.24
CA PRO A 78 23.04 14.02 52.32
C PRO A 78 22.36 14.45 51.00
N ASN A 79 21.49 15.47 51.05
CA ASN A 79 20.61 15.87 49.93
C ASN A 79 20.85 17.33 49.48
N THR A 80 22.06 17.66 49.05
CA THR A 80 22.38 19.00 48.50
C THR A 80 22.56 18.97 46.99
N ALA A 81 22.58 20.15 46.38
CA ALA A 81 22.83 20.30 44.95
C ALA A 81 24.22 19.79 44.50
N VAL A 82 25.15 19.49 45.41
CA VAL A 82 26.49 18.96 45.11
C VAL A 82 26.68 17.50 45.55
N SER A 83 25.69 16.89 46.21
CA SER A 83 25.77 15.47 46.64
C SER A 83 26.03 14.51 45.48
N HIS A 84 25.51 14.80 44.28
CA HIS A 84 25.74 13.98 43.10
C HIS A 84 27.22 13.95 42.67
N GLU A 85 27.94 15.08 42.78
CA GLU A 85 29.38 15.16 42.51
C GLU A 85 30.15 14.36 43.56
N ALA A 86 29.78 14.49 44.84
CA ALA A 86 30.38 13.75 45.94
C ALA A 86 30.23 12.23 45.75
N HIS A 87 29.01 11.76 45.49
CA HIS A 87 28.73 10.36 45.20
C HIS A 87 29.47 9.84 43.95
N PHE A 88 29.54 10.63 42.88
CA PHE A 88 30.29 10.24 41.69
C PHE A 88 31.78 10.06 41.98
N ARG A 89 32.39 10.98 42.74
CA ARG A 89 33.83 10.93 43.06
C ARG A 89 34.17 9.86 44.08
N LEU A 90 33.38 9.69 45.13
CA LEU A 90 33.52 8.57 46.07
C LEU A 90 33.38 7.23 45.35
N GLY A 91 32.40 7.12 44.44
CA GLY A 91 32.21 5.95 43.60
C GLY A 91 33.40 5.64 42.68
N PHE A 92 34.01 6.67 42.08
CA PHE A 92 35.22 6.58 41.26
C PHE A 92 36.46 6.16 42.06
N LEU A 93 36.68 6.74 43.25
CA LEU A 93 37.80 6.38 44.11
C LEU A 93 37.65 4.94 44.61
N ALA A 94 36.44 4.55 45.03
CA ALA A 94 36.10 3.18 45.41
C ALA A 94 36.30 2.18 44.25
N TYR A 95 35.96 2.58 43.02
CA TYR A 95 36.20 1.77 41.82
C TYR A 95 37.69 1.52 41.59
N LYS A 96 38.52 2.55 41.69
CA LYS A 96 39.98 2.45 41.51
C LYS A 96 40.66 1.51 42.50
N ARG A 97 40.18 1.49 43.75
CA ARG A 97 40.68 0.59 44.80
C ARG A 97 40.01 -0.79 44.82
N ALA A 98 39.24 -1.13 43.77
CA ALA A 98 38.50 -2.39 43.67
C ALA A 98 37.49 -2.65 44.80
N SER A 99 37.02 -1.62 45.52
CA SER A 99 35.91 -1.74 46.46
C SER A 99 34.59 -1.68 45.70
N TRP A 100 34.21 -2.82 45.12
CA TRP A 100 33.05 -2.92 44.23
C TRP A 100 31.73 -2.56 44.90
N LYS A 101 31.58 -2.92 46.19
CA LYS A 101 30.36 -2.64 46.98
C LYS A 101 30.18 -1.13 47.19
N ASP A 102 31.21 -0.45 47.69
CA ASP A 102 31.17 1.00 47.93
C ASP A 102 31.01 1.76 46.61
N SER A 103 31.74 1.32 45.58
CA SER A 103 31.64 1.89 44.24
C SER A 103 30.22 1.77 43.69
N ALA A 104 29.60 0.60 43.78
CA ALA A 104 28.24 0.40 43.30
C ALA A 104 27.23 1.27 44.08
N THR A 105 27.36 1.38 45.39
CA THR A 105 26.47 2.21 46.23
C THR A 105 26.52 3.67 45.79
N HIS A 106 27.72 4.27 45.78
CA HIS A 106 27.87 5.68 45.49
C HIS A 106 27.60 6.03 44.02
N LEU A 107 28.05 5.21 43.07
CA LEU A 107 27.72 5.46 41.65
C LEU A 107 26.23 5.31 41.37
N GLY A 108 25.55 4.36 42.03
CA GLY A 108 24.10 4.21 41.93
C GLY A 108 23.33 5.41 42.52
N GLU A 109 23.84 6.03 43.59
CA GLU A 109 23.30 7.29 44.14
C GLU A 109 23.52 8.46 43.18
N ALA A 110 24.73 8.59 42.62
CA ALA A 110 25.05 9.64 41.65
C ALA A 110 24.17 9.55 40.40
N LEU A 111 23.95 8.35 39.86
CA LEU A 111 23.12 8.11 38.69
C LEU A 111 21.63 8.43 38.93
N ARG A 112 21.11 8.14 40.14
CA ARG A 112 19.72 8.43 40.51
C ARG A 112 19.41 9.93 40.59
N SER A 113 20.42 10.77 40.85
CA SER A 113 20.24 12.22 40.95
C SER A 113 19.84 12.89 39.63
N GLY A 114 20.16 12.29 38.49
CA GLY A 114 19.97 12.89 37.16
C GLY A 114 20.84 14.11 36.86
N ALA A 115 21.73 14.51 37.77
CA ALA A 115 22.49 15.76 37.72
C ALA A 115 23.89 15.63 37.09
N LEU A 116 24.27 14.44 36.60
CA LEU A 116 25.55 14.22 35.92
C LEU A 116 25.52 14.73 34.48
N SER A 117 26.66 15.26 34.02
CA SER A 117 26.87 15.57 32.61
C SER A 117 26.77 14.31 31.74
N SER A 118 26.53 14.45 30.43
CA SER A 118 26.38 13.28 29.55
C SER A 118 27.60 12.36 29.54
N GLY A 119 28.81 12.92 29.58
CA GLY A 119 30.07 12.17 29.66
C GLY A 119 30.28 11.51 31.02
N ASP A 120 30.09 12.26 32.11
CA ASP A 120 30.23 11.71 33.47
C ASP A 120 29.19 10.63 33.75
N ARG A 121 27.98 10.77 33.19
CA ARG A 121 26.91 9.77 33.30
C ARG A 121 27.28 8.47 32.58
N ALA A 122 27.88 8.54 31.39
CA ALA A 122 28.34 7.36 30.66
C ALA A 122 29.44 6.63 31.45
N GLN A 123 30.41 7.38 31.98
CA GLN A 123 31.49 6.85 32.82
C GLN A 123 30.97 6.28 34.14
N ALA A 124 30.00 6.95 34.77
CA ALA A 124 29.32 6.46 35.97
C ALA A 124 28.61 5.13 35.70
N PHE A 125 27.83 5.01 34.62
CA PHE A 125 27.18 3.76 34.24
C PHE A 125 28.18 2.65 33.91
N HIS A 126 29.30 2.99 33.25
CA HIS A 126 30.36 2.03 32.95
C HIS A 126 30.99 1.46 34.23
N MET A 127 31.49 2.32 35.11
CA MET A 127 32.08 1.90 36.39
C MET A 127 31.05 1.19 37.28
N TYR A 128 29.81 1.68 37.33
CA TYR A 128 28.72 1.07 38.07
C TYR A 128 28.42 -0.33 37.57
N GLY A 129 28.31 -0.49 36.25
CA GLY A 129 28.08 -1.77 35.60
C GLY A 129 29.21 -2.77 35.82
N VAL A 130 30.48 -2.35 35.78
CA VAL A 130 31.63 -3.21 36.09
C VAL A 130 31.65 -3.59 37.58
N SER A 131 31.37 -2.66 38.49
CA SER A 131 31.25 -2.95 39.92
C SER A 131 30.14 -3.97 40.19
N LEU A 132 28.96 -3.80 39.59
CA LEU A 132 27.86 -4.77 39.67
C LEU A 132 28.24 -6.14 39.08
N TYR A 133 29.00 -6.15 37.98
CA TYR A 133 29.51 -7.38 37.39
C TYR A 133 30.43 -8.14 38.35
N ARG A 134 31.35 -7.44 39.02
CA ARG A 134 32.26 -8.03 40.01
C ARG A 134 31.51 -8.55 41.25
N LEU A 135 30.40 -7.91 41.60
CA LEU A 135 29.46 -8.36 42.64
C LEU A 135 28.51 -9.47 42.18
N GLN A 136 28.68 -10.02 40.98
CA GLN A 136 27.84 -11.07 40.40
C GLN A 136 26.36 -10.69 40.22
N ARG A 137 26.05 -9.39 40.20
CA ARG A 137 24.70 -8.86 39.92
C ARG A 137 24.49 -8.75 38.42
N TRP A 138 24.47 -9.89 37.74
CA TRP A 138 24.57 -9.99 36.27
C TRP A 138 23.52 -9.17 35.50
N LYS A 139 22.26 -9.20 35.95
CA LYS A 139 21.15 -8.50 35.28
C LYS A 139 21.31 -6.98 35.36
N ASP A 140 21.61 -6.48 36.55
CA ASP A 140 21.80 -5.04 36.80
C ASP A 140 23.07 -4.54 36.10
N ALA A 141 24.14 -5.36 36.14
CA ALA A 141 25.39 -5.08 35.44
C ALA A 141 25.17 -4.97 33.93
N LEU A 142 24.43 -5.91 33.33
CA LEU A 142 24.06 -5.87 31.92
C LEU A 142 23.34 -4.56 31.60
N GLN A 143 22.28 -4.22 32.34
CA GLN A 143 21.50 -3.00 32.10
C GLN A 143 22.35 -1.73 32.19
N ALA A 144 23.18 -1.60 33.22
CA ALA A 144 24.05 -0.44 33.39
C ALA A 144 25.10 -0.32 32.28
N LEU A 145 25.72 -1.44 31.88
CA LEU A 145 26.72 -1.45 30.81
C LEU A 145 26.10 -1.17 29.44
N GLU A 146 24.89 -1.66 29.16
CA GLU A 146 24.19 -1.36 27.90
C GLU A 146 23.84 0.13 27.77
N GLU A 147 23.51 0.78 28.89
CA GLU A 147 23.21 2.22 28.94
C GLU A 147 24.48 3.07 28.70
N ALA A 148 25.63 2.65 29.24
CA ALA A 148 26.90 3.33 29.01
C ALA A 148 27.38 3.20 27.56
N TYR A 149 27.24 2.00 26.98
CA TYR A 149 27.94 1.59 25.76
C TYR A 149 27.91 2.59 24.59
N PRO A 150 26.77 3.19 24.19
CA PRO A 150 26.71 4.07 23.02
C PRO A 150 27.50 5.39 23.18
N LYS A 151 27.88 5.74 24.41
CA LYS A 151 28.56 6.99 24.76
C LYS A 151 30.04 6.80 25.12
N LEU A 152 30.51 5.55 25.18
CA LEU A 152 31.90 5.22 25.43
C LEU A 152 32.74 5.38 24.15
N ASP A 153 34.04 5.61 24.31
CA ASP A 153 34.97 5.64 23.19
C ASP A 153 35.19 4.24 22.59
N ALA A 154 35.89 4.15 21.44
CA ALA A 154 36.07 2.89 20.74
C ALA A 154 36.86 1.84 21.53
N THR A 155 37.84 2.28 22.33
CA THR A 155 38.68 1.41 23.17
C THR A 155 37.88 0.88 24.34
N GLU A 156 37.13 1.75 25.01
CA GLU A 156 36.23 1.42 26.10
C GLU A 156 35.12 0.48 25.64
N GLN A 157 34.49 0.75 24.49
CA GLN A 157 33.50 -0.16 23.90
C GLN A 157 34.08 -1.56 23.67
N ARG A 158 35.32 -1.64 23.15
CA ARG A 158 36.00 -2.92 22.92
C ARG A 158 36.20 -3.70 24.22
N ASN A 159 36.59 -3.01 25.29
CA ASN A 159 36.81 -3.61 26.61
C ASN A 159 35.48 -4.05 27.26
N VAL A 160 34.43 -3.25 27.13
CA VAL A 160 33.12 -3.51 27.75
C VAL A 160 32.36 -4.67 27.10
N ARG A 161 32.56 -4.94 25.80
CA ARG A 161 31.91 -6.08 25.11
C ARG A 161 32.12 -7.41 25.81
N GLY A 162 33.30 -7.65 26.40
CA GLY A 162 33.58 -8.88 27.15
C GLY A 162 32.70 -9.03 28.39
N TYR A 163 32.56 -7.95 29.18
CA TYR A 163 31.67 -7.91 30.34
C TYR A 163 30.20 -8.09 29.93
N LEU A 164 29.76 -7.44 28.85
CA LEU A 164 28.40 -7.54 28.32
C LEU A 164 28.05 -8.97 27.88
N VAL A 165 28.94 -9.64 27.14
CA VAL A 165 28.74 -11.04 26.73
C VAL A 165 28.58 -11.95 27.96
N ASN A 166 29.47 -11.83 28.94
CA ASN A 166 29.42 -12.65 30.15
C ASN A 166 28.21 -12.33 31.03
N ALA A 167 27.89 -11.05 31.23
CA ALA A 167 26.73 -10.62 32.00
C ALA A 167 25.43 -11.13 31.36
N ALA A 168 25.31 -11.08 30.02
CA ALA A 168 24.16 -11.62 29.31
C ALA A 168 24.07 -13.15 29.42
N LYS A 169 25.21 -13.86 29.35
CA LYS A 169 25.26 -15.32 29.55
C LYS A 169 24.82 -15.72 30.96
N MET A 170 25.36 -15.08 31.99
CA MET A 170 25.09 -15.40 33.39
C MET A 170 23.68 -15.01 33.83
N SER A 171 23.13 -13.93 33.27
CA SER A 171 21.73 -13.52 33.48
C SER A 171 20.72 -14.33 32.66
N ARG A 172 21.18 -15.32 31.87
CA ARG A 172 20.34 -16.14 30.97
C ARG A 172 19.48 -15.30 30.00
N ASN A 173 20.04 -14.17 29.53
CA ASN A 173 19.38 -13.32 28.55
C ASN A 173 19.94 -13.63 27.15
N ASP A 174 19.36 -14.62 26.47
CA ASP A 174 19.88 -15.11 25.18
C ASP A 174 19.81 -14.06 24.05
N VAL A 175 18.86 -13.12 24.11
CA VAL A 175 18.74 -12.03 23.13
C VAL A 175 19.89 -11.04 23.28
N ALA A 176 20.16 -10.60 24.51
CA ALA A 176 21.31 -9.74 24.80
C ALA A 176 22.62 -10.47 24.53
N LEU A 177 22.70 -11.77 24.86
CA LEU A 177 23.87 -12.60 24.59
C LEU A 177 24.18 -12.61 23.10
N LEU A 178 23.19 -12.90 22.26
CA LEU A 178 23.38 -12.93 20.81
C LEU A 178 23.80 -11.57 20.25
N LYS A 179 23.17 -10.47 20.71
CA LYS A 179 23.53 -9.09 20.34
C LYS A 179 25.00 -8.79 20.65
N TRP A 180 25.44 -9.07 21.88
CA TRP A 180 26.79 -8.73 22.33
C TRP A 180 27.86 -9.67 21.79
N GLN A 181 27.53 -10.94 21.55
CA GLN A 181 28.42 -11.87 20.85
C GLN A 181 28.66 -11.44 19.40
N ALA A 182 27.60 -10.99 18.71
CA ALA A 182 27.71 -10.44 17.36
C ALA A 182 28.56 -9.16 17.32
N ALA A 183 28.47 -8.32 18.35
CA ALA A 183 29.33 -7.13 18.47
C ALA A 183 30.78 -7.47 18.82
N ARG A 184 31.04 -8.52 19.62
CA ARG A 184 32.38 -8.91 20.06
C ARG A 184 33.18 -9.66 19.00
N ILE A 185 32.52 -10.39 18.10
CA ILE A 185 33.21 -11.26 17.15
C ILE A 185 34.18 -10.51 16.21
N VAL A 186 33.91 -9.23 15.92
CA VAL A 186 34.77 -8.40 15.06
C VAL A 186 36.14 -8.13 15.70
N ASP A 187 36.23 -8.25 17.02
CA ASP A 187 37.48 -8.02 17.77
C ASP A 187 38.36 -9.26 17.89
N LEU A 188 37.83 -10.44 17.52
CA LEU A 188 38.46 -11.75 17.72
C LEU A 188 39.10 -12.27 16.43
N SER A 189 40.19 -13.02 16.57
CA SER A 189 40.87 -13.73 15.48
C SER A 189 41.14 -15.20 15.85
N GLY A 190 41.49 -16.01 14.85
CA GLY A 190 41.86 -17.42 15.04
C GLY A 190 40.79 -18.26 15.75
N THR A 191 41.25 -19.14 16.64
CA THR A 191 40.43 -20.10 17.41
C THR A 191 39.33 -19.44 18.24
N GLN A 192 39.62 -18.31 18.90
CA GLN A 192 38.62 -17.60 19.72
C GLN A 192 37.44 -17.11 18.89
N ARG A 193 37.70 -16.67 17.64
CA ARG A 193 36.64 -16.23 16.72
C ARG A 193 35.74 -17.41 16.33
N ASP A 194 36.33 -18.56 16.06
CA ASP A 194 35.59 -19.77 15.65
C ASP A 194 34.77 -20.37 16.79
N GLU A 195 35.30 -20.35 18.02
CA GLU A 195 34.53 -20.71 19.21
C GLU A 195 33.33 -19.79 19.43
N MET A 196 33.52 -18.47 19.24
CA MET A 196 32.44 -17.50 19.31
C MET A 196 31.38 -17.78 18.24
N LYS A 197 31.77 -18.07 16.99
CA LYS A 197 30.83 -18.47 15.93
C LYS A 197 30.01 -19.70 16.33
N LYS A 198 30.67 -20.74 16.85
CA LYS A 198 30.01 -21.97 17.33
C LYS A 198 29.07 -21.68 18.50
N SER A 199 29.42 -20.74 19.40
CA SER A 199 28.54 -20.32 20.49
C SER A 199 27.30 -19.59 19.97
N ILE A 200 27.49 -18.63 19.06
CA ILE A 200 26.40 -17.87 18.44
C ILE A 200 25.41 -18.80 17.74
N GLN A 201 25.93 -19.75 16.96
CA GLN A 201 25.11 -20.73 16.27
C GLN A 201 24.27 -21.57 17.24
N ARG A 202 24.87 -22.08 18.33
CA ARG A 202 24.14 -22.82 19.38
C ARG A 202 23.03 -22.00 20.02
N THR A 203 23.28 -20.71 20.29
CA THR A 203 22.27 -19.79 20.84
C THR A 203 21.10 -19.60 19.88
N ILE A 204 21.39 -19.36 18.59
CA ILE A 204 20.36 -19.19 17.54
C ILE A 204 19.53 -20.46 17.36
N ASP A 205 20.17 -21.64 17.33
CA ASP A 205 19.48 -22.88 17.02
C ASP A 205 18.54 -23.34 18.16
N GLY A 206 18.92 -23.12 19.42
CA GLY A 206 18.26 -23.76 20.57
C GLY A 206 17.55 -22.86 21.56
N ARG A 207 17.90 -21.58 21.69
CA ARG A 207 17.51 -20.80 22.89
C ARG A 207 16.67 -19.56 22.63
N VAL A 208 16.72 -19.01 21.41
CA VAL A 208 16.00 -17.77 21.09
C VAL A 208 14.68 -18.07 20.38
N PRO A 209 13.52 -17.63 20.92
CA PRO A 209 12.23 -17.75 20.26
C PRO A 209 12.16 -17.06 18.88
N ILE A 210 11.31 -17.58 17.98
CA ILE A 210 11.17 -17.11 16.59
C ILE A 210 10.77 -15.62 16.51
N ASP A 211 9.90 -15.14 17.40
CA ASP A 211 9.49 -13.72 17.46
C ASP A 211 10.67 -12.80 17.81
N LYS A 212 11.53 -13.22 18.73
CA LYS A 212 12.75 -12.48 19.10
C LYS A 212 13.78 -12.51 17.98
N LEU A 213 13.97 -13.64 17.32
CA LEU A 213 14.82 -13.76 16.12
C LEU A 213 14.32 -12.84 15.00
N GLN A 214 13.01 -12.71 14.81
CA GLN A 214 12.44 -11.83 13.79
C GLN A 214 12.72 -10.36 14.09
N LEU A 215 12.63 -9.95 15.36
CA LEU A 215 12.98 -8.59 15.78
C LEU A 215 14.45 -8.29 15.52
N LEU A 216 15.36 -9.20 15.88
CA LEU A 216 16.79 -9.07 15.59
C LEU A 216 17.06 -9.02 14.08
N PHE A 217 16.42 -9.89 13.29
CA PHE A 217 16.58 -9.90 11.83
C PHE A 217 16.11 -8.61 11.16
N ASN A 218 15.11 -7.94 11.73
CA ASN A 218 14.62 -6.65 11.23
C ASN A 218 15.57 -5.49 11.56
N GLN A 219 16.42 -5.63 12.58
CA GLN A 219 17.42 -4.64 13.00
C GLN A 219 18.78 -4.81 12.30
N ARG A 220 18.88 -5.71 11.31
CA ARG A 220 20.11 -5.96 10.56
C ARG A 220 20.56 -4.72 9.77
N GLY A 221 21.87 -4.66 9.47
CA GLY A 221 22.45 -3.67 8.57
C GLY A 221 22.00 -3.84 7.10
N GLN A 222 22.56 -3.03 6.20
CA GLN A 222 22.16 -3.04 4.78
C GLN A 222 22.39 -4.38 4.07
N LYS A 223 23.42 -5.15 4.47
CA LYS A 223 23.71 -6.48 3.94
C LYS A 223 23.49 -7.55 5.02
N ILE A 224 22.91 -8.68 4.63
CA ILE A 224 22.82 -9.89 5.46
C ILE A 224 24.20 -10.56 5.54
N THR A 225 24.91 -10.32 6.64
CA THR A 225 26.17 -10.99 6.99
C THR A 225 26.01 -11.79 8.27
N PHE A 226 27.04 -12.56 8.64
CA PHE A 226 27.10 -13.22 9.94
C PHE A 226 26.84 -12.25 11.10
N PRO A 227 25.98 -12.57 12.08
CA PRO A 227 25.19 -13.81 12.24
C PRO A 227 23.75 -13.73 11.71
N PHE A 228 23.37 -12.65 11.01
CA PHE A 228 22.00 -12.43 10.54
C PHE A 228 21.60 -13.39 9.41
N ASP A 229 22.57 -13.95 8.69
CA ASP A 229 22.38 -15.06 7.75
C ASP A 229 21.86 -16.32 8.47
N LEU A 230 22.47 -16.71 9.60
CA LEU A 230 22.04 -17.82 10.44
C LEU A 230 20.66 -17.56 11.05
N ILE A 231 20.42 -16.34 11.56
CA ILE A 231 19.11 -15.94 12.09
C ILE A 231 18.04 -16.07 10.99
N GLY A 232 18.32 -15.54 9.80
CA GLY A 232 17.42 -15.64 8.65
C GLY A 232 17.12 -17.09 8.29
N TYR A 233 18.15 -17.94 8.21
CA TYR A 233 17.95 -19.36 7.90
C TYR A 233 17.13 -20.09 8.98
N ARG A 234 17.38 -19.80 10.26
CA ARG A 234 16.61 -20.37 11.38
C ARG A 234 15.14 -19.93 11.35
N LEU A 235 14.89 -18.65 11.06
CA LEU A 235 13.55 -18.11 10.85
C LEU A 235 12.84 -18.81 9.70
N ALA A 236 13.50 -18.94 8.54
CA ALA A 236 12.95 -19.63 7.39
C ALA A 236 12.57 -21.08 7.71
N ARG A 237 13.43 -21.83 8.43
CA ARG A 237 13.12 -23.18 8.91
C ARG A 237 11.93 -23.20 9.87
N GLY A 238 11.90 -22.27 10.83
CA GLY A 238 10.79 -22.16 11.79
C GLY A 238 9.46 -21.93 11.08
N TYR A 239 9.44 -20.98 10.13
CA TYR A 239 8.27 -20.71 9.30
C TYR A 239 7.87 -21.89 8.43
N TYR A 240 8.84 -22.64 7.88
CA TYR A 240 8.56 -23.85 7.11
C TYR A 240 7.84 -24.90 7.95
N HIS A 241 8.36 -25.23 9.14
CA HIS A 241 7.75 -26.23 10.03
C HIS A 241 6.40 -25.77 10.59
N ALA A 242 6.22 -24.48 10.84
CA ALA A 242 4.95 -23.89 11.23
C ALA A 242 3.94 -23.74 10.07
N GLN A 243 4.26 -24.21 8.86
CA GLN A 243 3.44 -24.05 7.64
C GLN A 243 3.12 -22.58 7.28
N GLN A 244 3.97 -21.67 7.76
CA GLN A 244 3.97 -20.23 7.45
C GLN A 244 4.80 -19.99 6.19
N TYR A 245 4.41 -20.65 5.10
CA TYR A 245 5.19 -20.75 3.87
C TYR A 245 5.46 -19.41 3.18
N ASN A 246 4.58 -18.42 3.34
CA ASN A 246 4.77 -17.08 2.78
C ASN A 246 5.94 -16.38 3.47
N GLN A 247 5.93 -16.36 4.82
CA GLN A 247 7.03 -15.82 5.60
C GLN A 247 8.34 -16.58 5.34
N CYS A 248 8.26 -17.91 5.20
CA CYS A 248 9.40 -18.74 4.81
C CYS A 248 9.98 -18.29 3.47
N GLN A 249 9.15 -18.14 2.44
CA GLN A 249 9.60 -17.73 1.11
C GLN A 249 10.20 -16.32 1.09
N ASP A 250 9.60 -15.38 1.81
CA ASP A 250 10.08 -14.00 1.87
C ASP A 250 11.48 -13.93 2.47
N ILE A 251 11.73 -14.67 3.55
CA ILE A 251 13.05 -14.77 4.16
C ILE A 251 14.04 -15.48 3.22
N LEU A 252 13.66 -16.60 2.63
CA LEU A 252 14.52 -17.37 1.71
C LEU A 252 14.92 -16.55 0.48
N ARG A 253 14.01 -15.77 -0.10
CA ARG A 253 14.31 -14.91 -1.26
C ARG A 253 15.32 -13.83 -0.92
N ARG A 254 15.19 -13.20 0.26
CA ARG A 254 16.15 -12.19 0.73
C ARG A 254 17.52 -12.82 0.93
N LEU A 255 17.57 -13.98 1.60
CA LEU A 255 18.82 -14.71 1.81
C LEU A 255 19.48 -15.08 0.47
N LEU A 256 18.75 -15.64 -0.49
CA LEU A 256 19.30 -16.02 -1.80
C LEU A 256 19.75 -14.82 -2.64
N GLY A 257 19.19 -13.63 -2.42
CA GLY A 257 19.57 -12.41 -3.12
C GLY A 257 20.82 -11.73 -2.55
N GLU A 258 21.16 -11.99 -1.28
CA GLU A 258 22.24 -11.30 -0.56
C GLU A 258 23.41 -12.21 -0.16
N LEU A 259 23.19 -13.51 -0.01
CA LEU A 259 24.25 -14.46 0.36
C LEU A 259 25.21 -14.72 -0.79
N GLU A 260 26.51 -14.69 -0.48
CA GLU A 260 27.56 -15.15 -1.39
C GLU A 260 27.46 -16.66 -1.63
N GLN A 261 27.75 -17.10 -2.86
CA GLN A 261 27.70 -18.51 -3.23
C GLN A 261 28.73 -19.37 -2.48
N SER A 262 29.84 -18.77 -2.06
CA SER A 262 30.90 -19.38 -1.22
C SER A 262 30.45 -19.66 0.21
N SER A 263 29.32 -19.08 0.66
CA SER A 263 28.81 -19.27 2.01
C SER A 263 28.38 -20.71 2.26
N SER A 264 28.80 -21.29 3.38
CA SER A 264 28.36 -22.62 3.82
C SER A 264 26.84 -22.75 4.04
N LEU A 265 26.13 -21.62 4.17
CA LEU A 265 24.67 -21.60 4.27
C LEU A 265 23.96 -21.62 2.93
N TYR A 266 24.62 -21.19 1.85
CA TYR A 266 24.00 -21.07 0.53
C TYR A 266 23.35 -22.38 0.06
N PRO A 267 24.00 -23.56 0.14
CA PRO A 267 23.38 -24.83 -0.23
C PRO A 267 22.16 -25.17 0.63
N LYS A 268 22.19 -24.83 1.93
CA LYS A 268 21.09 -25.10 2.87
C LYS A 268 19.87 -24.23 2.60
N VAL A 269 20.09 -22.95 2.32
CA VAL A 269 19.02 -22.00 1.93
C VAL A 269 18.42 -22.44 0.59
N LYS A 270 19.25 -22.76 -0.39
CA LYS A 270 18.82 -23.25 -1.71
C LYS A 270 18.03 -24.55 -1.59
N GLY A 271 18.48 -25.50 -0.75
CA GLY A 271 17.78 -26.76 -0.50
C GLY A 271 16.41 -26.56 0.15
N LEU A 272 16.30 -25.71 1.17
CA LEU A 272 15.01 -25.39 1.81
C LEU A 272 14.07 -24.66 0.84
N HIS A 273 14.60 -23.76 0.01
CA HIS A 273 13.85 -23.11 -1.06
C HIS A 273 13.32 -24.13 -2.08
N ALA A 274 14.15 -25.07 -2.53
CA ALA A 274 13.71 -26.15 -3.42
C ALA A 274 12.63 -27.04 -2.78
N ALA A 275 12.77 -27.39 -1.50
CA ALA A 275 11.77 -28.16 -0.77
C ALA A 275 10.41 -27.43 -0.69
N LEU A 276 10.44 -26.11 -0.44
CA LEU A 276 9.25 -25.27 -0.44
C LEU A 276 8.54 -25.26 -1.82
N TYR A 277 9.31 -25.16 -2.89
CA TYR A 277 8.78 -25.23 -4.25
C TYR A 277 8.24 -26.62 -4.61
N LYS A 278 8.89 -27.70 -4.15
CA LYS A 278 8.39 -29.07 -4.33
C LYS A 278 7.03 -29.28 -3.64
N LEU A 279 6.84 -28.70 -2.46
CA LEU A 279 5.53 -28.68 -1.79
C LEU A 279 4.47 -27.92 -2.58
N ALA A 280 4.86 -26.80 -3.19
CA ALA A 280 3.97 -26.06 -4.08
C ALA A 280 3.57 -26.92 -5.28
N ASP A 281 4.46 -27.76 -5.80
CA ASP A 281 4.23 -28.57 -7.01
C ASP A 281 3.41 -29.86 -6.79
N GLN A 282 2.98 -30.12 -5.55
CA GLN A 282 2.08 -31.23 -5.21
C GLN A 282 0.66 -30.71 -4.89
N PRO A 283 -0.13 -30.28 -5.89
CA PRO A 283 -1.48 -29.81 -5.66
C PRO A 283 -2.41 -30.97 -5.27
N ARG A 284 -3.48 -30.64 -4.55
CA ARG A 284 -4.64 -31.51 -4.39
C ARG A 284 -5.54 -31.32 -5.62
N PRO A 285 -5.73 -32.33 -6.47
CA PRO A 285 -6.46 -32.18 -7.75
C PRO A 285 -7.90 -31.68 -7.59
N THR A 286 -8.50 -31.92 -6.43
CA THR A 286 -9.87 -31.55 -6.11
C THR A 286 -10.00 -30.19 -5.42
N VAL A 287 -8.93 -29.40 -5.28
CA VAL A 287 -8.97 -28.11 -4.58
C VAL A 287 -8.79 -26.94 -5.54
N ILE A 288 -9.80 -26.07 -5.61
CA ILE A 288 -9.74 -24.84 -6.41
C ILE A 288 -9.91 -23.63 -5.49
N GLY A 289 -9.04 -22.64 -5.67
CA GLY A 289 -9.12 -21.38 -4.95
C GLY A 289 -10.04 -20.40 -5.66
N ALA A 290 -10.75 -19.56 -4.91
CA ALA A 290 -11.57 -18.48 -5.46
C ALA A 290 -11.21 -17.17 -4.76
N ILE A 291 -10.62 -16.22 -5.50
CA ILE A 291 -10.24 -14.91 -4.98
C ILE A 291 -11.20 -13.84 -5.50
N TYR A 292 -11.94 -13.19 -4.60
CA TYR A 292 -12.87 -12.11 -4.97
C TYR A 292 -13.08 -11.15 -3.78
N PRO A 293 -13.65 -9.95 -3.97
CA PRO A 293 -13.84 -9.00 -2.88
C PRO A 293 -15.03 -9.42 -2.01
N GLN A 294 -14.74 -9.89 -0.80
CA GLN A 294 -15.72 -10.12 0.26
C GLN A 294 -15.80 -8.93 1.22
N SER A 295 -14.73 -8.11 1.27
CA SER A 295 -14.68 -6.83 1.96
C SER A 295 -14.12 -5.70 1.07
N GLY A 296 -14.18 -4.47 1.60
CA GLY A 296 -13.62 -3.28 0.95
C GLY A 296 -14.52 -2.68 -0.14
N ARG A 297 -13.93 -1.83 -0.99
CA ARG A 297 -14.65 -0.98 -1.98
C ARG A 297 -15.65 -1.76 -2.86
N TYR A 298 -15.33 -3.00 -3.20
CA TYR A 298 -16.14 -3.83 -4.09
C TYR A 298 -16.92 -4.95 -3.39
N GLN A 299 -17.08 -4.91 -2.05
CA GLN A 299 -17.75 -5.97 -1.28
C GLN A 299 -19.16 -6.31 -1.77
N ARG A 300 -19.91 -5.33 -2.28
CA ARG A 300 -21.27 -5.52 -2.83
C ARG A 300 -21.32 -6.49 -4.03
N ILE A 301 -20.18 -6.71 -4.68
CA ILE A 301 -20.03 -7.67 -5.79
C ILE A 301 -19.80 -9.10 -5.26
N GLY A 302 -19.22 -9.25 -4.07
CA GLY A 302 -18.84 -10.54 -3.48
C GLY A 302 -19.96 -11.59 -3.48
N PRO A 303 -21.19 -11.27 -3.02
CA PRO A 303 -22.30 -12.20 -3.06
C PRO A 303 -22.67 -12.68 -4.46
N TRP A 304 -22.60 -11.82 -5.50
CA TRP A 304 -22.91 -12.20 -6.88
C TRP A 304 -21.91 -13.22 -7.45
N VAL A 305 -20.64 -13.08 -7.06
CA VAL A 305 -19.57 -14.01 -7.45
C VAL A 305 -19.69 -15.30 -6.66
N ARG A 306 -19.83 -15.24 -5.33
CA ARG A 306 -19.99 -16.42 -4.48
C ARG A 306 -21.16 -17.30 -4.91
N ASN A 307 -22.34 -16.70 -5.10
CA ASN A 307 -23.54 -17.43 -5.50
C ASN A 307 -23.39 -18.07 -6.89
N ALA A 308 -22.68 -17.41 -7.82
CA ALA A 308 -22.38 -18.00 -9.12
C ALA A 308 -21.36 -19.16 -9.05
N ILE A 309 -20.38 -19.09 -8.15
CA ILE A 309 -19.45 -20.20 -7.86
C ILE A 309 -20.24 -21.40 -7.34
N GLU A 310 -21.05 -21.20 -6.31
CA GLU A 310 -21.88 -22.24 -5.70
C GLU A 310 -22.81 -22.89 -6.72
N MET A 311 -23.42 -22.09 -7.60
CA MET A 311 -24.30 -22.62 -8.64
C MET A 311 -23.54 -23.43 -9.70
N ALA A 312 -22.30 -23.06 -10.04
CA ALA A 312 -21.47 -23.78 -11.00
C ALA A 312 -20.96 -25.12 -10.45
N VAL A 313 -20.80 -25.25 -9.12
CA VAL A 313 -20.39 -26.50 -8.47
C VAL A 313 -21.58 -27.33 -7.98
N ALA A 314 -22.80 -26.81 -8.09
CA ALA A 314 -24.00 -27.52 -7.70
C ALA A 314 -24.12 -28.84 -8.47
N GLY A 315 -24.36 -29.94 -7.75
CA GLY A 315 -24.45 -31.29 -8.32
C GLY A 315 -23.11 -32.04 -8.41
N LEU A 316 -21.97 -31.41 -8.09
CA LEU A 316 -20.68 -32.10 -8.01
C LEU A 316 -20.42 -32.78 -6.66
N GLY A 317 -21.28 -32.55 -5.65
CA GLY A 317 -21.10 -33.08 -4.30
C GLY A 317 -19.74 -32.69 -3.71
N ASN A 318 -19.07 -33.66 -3.07
CA ASN A 318 -17.74 -33.46 -2.46
C ASN A 318 -16.57 -33.69 -3.43
N LYS A 319 -16.82 -33.80 -4.75
CA LYS A 319 -15.75 -34.06 -5.75
C LYS A 319 -14.74 -32.91 -5.86
N VAL A 320 -15.16 -31.67 -5.60
CA VAL A 320 -14.28 -30.49 -5.65
C VAL A 320 -14.54 -29.61 -4.43
N ARG A 321 -13.47 -29.20 -3.75
CA ARG A 321 -13.50 -28.26 -2.63
C ARG A 321 -13.07 -26.87 -3.08
N ILE A 322 -13.96 -25.89 -2.94
CA ILE A 322 -13.65 -24.49 -3.22
C ILE A 322 -13.13 -23.80 -1.95
N ILE A 323 -11.98 -23.14 -2.07
CA ILE A 323 -11.40 -22.35 -0.98
C ILE A 323 -11.57 -20.87 -1.31
N HIS A 324 -12.47 -20.22 -0.59
CA HIS A 324 -12.80 -18.82 -0.80
C HIS A 324 -11.80 -17.91 -0.07
N MET A 325 -11.20 -16.97 -0.79
CA MET A 325 -10.24 -16.01 -0.26
C MET A 325 -10.71 -14.58 -0.55
N ASP A 326 -10.71 -13.76 0.48
CA ASP A 326 -11.05 -12.34 0.34
C ASP A 326 -9.86 -11.53 -0.20
N SER A 327 -10.06 -10.87 -1.32
CA SER A 327 -9.09 -9.90 -1.87
C SER A 327 -9.08 -8.57 -1.14
N GLY A 328 -10.15 -8.20 -0.42
CA GLY A 328 -10.31 -6.89 0.23
C GLY A 328 -10.24 -5.69 -0.72
N SER A 329 -10.30 -5.93 -2.04
CA SER A 329 -9.92 -4.96 -3.07
C SER A 329 -8.47 -4.43 -2.95
N ASP A 330 -7.60 -5.17 -2.26
CA ASP A 330 -6.20 -4.81 -1.96
C ASP A 330 -5.21 -5.73 -2.71
N PRO A 331 -4.27 -5.18 -3.51
CA PRO A 331 -3.30 -5.99 -4.26
C PRO A 331 -2.42 -6.88 -3.38
N LYS A 332 -1.99 -6.41 -2.19
CA LYS A 332 -1.11 -7.18 -1.30
C LYS A 332 -1.87 -8.36 -0.67
N LYS A 333 -3.13 -8.15 -0.28
CA LYS A 333 -4.02 -9.21 0.23
C LYS A 333 -4.30 -10.24 -0.87
N ALA A 334 -4.50 -9.82 -2.12
CA ALA A 334 -4.66 -10.74 -3.24
C ALA A 334 -3.41 -11.62 -3.49
N VAL A 335 -2.20 -11.06 -3.39
CA VAL A 335 -0.94 -11.84 -3.46
C VAL A 335 -0.87 -12.87 -2.34
N ARG A 336 -1.15 -12.45 -1.09
CA ARG A 336 -1.17 -13.37 0.06
C ARG A 336 -2.23 -14.47 -0.08
N ALA A 337 -3.37 -14.17 -0.69
CA ALA A 337 -4.41 -15.16 -0.99
C ALA A 337 -3.91 -16.22 -1.99
N VAL A 338 -3.22 -15.82 -3.07
CA VAL A 338 -2.60 -16.76 -4.02
C VAL A 338 -1.61 -17.68 -3.30
N GLU A 339 -0.75 -17.11 -2.46
CA GLU A 339 0.26 -17.88 -1.74
C GLU A 339 -0.37 -18.87 -0.74
N LYS A 340 -1.38 -18.45 0.04
CA LYS A 340 -2.11 -19.36 0.94
C LYS A 340 -2.77 -20.50 0.16
N LEU A 341 -3.37 -20.20 -1.00
CA LEU A 341 -3.97 -21.21 -1.87
C LEU A 341 -2.93 -22.21 -2.37
N VAL A 342 -1.74 -21.73 -2.76
CA VAL A 342 -0.65 -22.56 -3.29
C VAL A 342 -0.03 -23.43 -2.20
N PHE A 343 0.39 -22.83 -1.09
CA PHE A 343 1.24 -23.50 -0.11
C PHE A 343 0.45 -24.20 1.01
N GLN A 344 -0.65 -23.60 1.49
CA GLN A 344 -1.44 -24.15 2.59
C GLN A 344 -2.55 -25.07 2.08
N HIS A 345 -3.34 -24.59 1.12
CA HIS A 345 -4.48 -25.36 0.61
C HIS A 345 -4.12 -26.30 -0.54
N LYS A 346 -2.90 -26.16 -1.10
CA LYS A 346 -2.40 -26.95 -2.23
C LYS A 346 -3.39 -26.92 -3.41
N ALA A 347 -3.96 -25.76 -3.73
CA ALA A 347 -4.90 -25.61 -4.82
C ALA A 347 -4.24 -25.97 -6.18
N ILE A 348 -5.02 -26.58 -7.07
CA ILE A 348 -4.59 -26.89 -8.44
C ILE A 348 -4.81 -25.73 -9.41
N ALA A 349 -5.82 -24.89 -9.16
CA ALA A 349 -6.13 -23.71 -9.96
C ALA A 349 -6.81 -22.62 -9.10
N ILE A 350 -6.84 -21.40 -9.63
CA ILE A 350 -7.45 -20.24 -8.98
C ILE A 350 -8.46 -19.57 -9.93
N PHE A 351 -9.67 -19.38 -9.45
CA PHE A 351 -10.65 -18.46 -10.03
C PHE A 351 -10.49 -17.04 -9.46
N GLY A 352 -10.63 -16.03 -10.32
CA GLY A 352 -10.48 -14.61 -9.96
C GLY A 352 -9.01 -14.18 -9.84
N PRO A 353 -8.71 -12.93 -9.45
CA PRO A 353 -9.63 -11.85 -9.05
C PRO A 353 -10.33 -11.11 -10.20
N LEU A 354 -11.14 -10.10 -9.85
CA LEU A 354 -11.90 -9.26 -10.80
C LEU A 354 -11.42 -7.80 -10.94
N ALA A 355 -10.89 -7.18 -9.89
CA ALA A 355 -10.51 -5.76 -9.94
C ALA A 355 -9.14 -5.58 -10.60
N LYS A 356 -8.95 -4.53 -11.41
CA LYS A 356 -7.73 -4.36 -12.25
C LYS A 356 -6.42 -4.46 -11.44
N GLY A 357 -6.37 -3.88 -10.25
CA GLY A 357 -5.18 -3.89 -9.39
C GLY A 357 -4.91 -5.26 -8.76
N THR A 358 -5.94 -5.87 -8.15
CA THR A 358 -5.82 -7.19 -7.51
C THR A 358 -5.54 -8.28 -8.53
N SER A 359 -6.18 -8.23 -9.70
CA SER A 359 -5.94 -9.19 -10.79
C SER A 359 -4.52 -9.12 -11.33
N LYS A 360 -3.93 -7.92 -11.52
CA LYS A 360 -2.52 -7.80 -11.96
C LYS A 360 -1.57 -8.44 -10.95
N ALA A 361 -1.72 -8.09 -9.67
CA ALA A 361 -0.83 -8.56 -8.61
C ALA A 361 -0.96 -10.08 -8.40
N ALA A 362 -2.19 -10.59 -8.36
CA ALA A 362 -2.45 -12.02 -8.25
C ALA A 362 -1.93 -12.80 -9.47
N ALA A 363 -2.12 -12.29 -10.69
CA ALA A 363 -1.63 -12.92 -11.91
C ALA A 363 -0.10 -13.04 -11.95
N LEU A 364 0.62 -11.94 -11.62
CA LEU A 364 2.08 -11.97 -11.50
C LEU A 364 2.53 -13.03 -10.49
N ARG A 365 1.84 -13.11 -9.34
CA ARG A 365 2.18 -14.10 -8.32
C ARG A 365 1.87 -15.53 -8.75
N ALA A 366 0.73 -15.74 -9.39
CA ALA A 366 0.30 -17.03 -9.90
C ALA A 366 1.28 -17.57 -10.94
N GLN A 367 1.72 -16.71 -11.87
CA GLN A 367 2.76 -17.03 -12.85
C GLN A 367 4.07 -17.44 -12.17
N GLN A 368 4.53 -16.69 -11.15
CA GLN A 368 5.74 -17.03 -10.40
C GLN A 368 5.66 -18.36 -9.63
N LEU A 369 4.46 -18.77 -9.23
CA LEU A 369 4.22 -20.00 -8.47
C LEU A 369 3.72 -21.17 -9.33
N GLY A 370 3.63 -20.97 -10.65
CA GLY A 370 3.19 -21.98 -11.60
C GLY A 370 1.77 -22.49 -11.31
N ILE A 371 0.84 -21.63 -10.87
CA ILE A 371 -0.55 -22.00 -10.64
C ILE A 371 -1.47 -21.34 -11.69
N PRO A 372 -2.31 -22.12 -12.41
CA PRO A 372 -3.30 -21.57 -13.31
C PRO A 372 -4.23 -20.60 -12.59
N LEU A 373 -4.32 -19.38 -13.09
CA LEU A 373 -5.21 -18.34 -12.58
C LEU A 373 -6.13 -17.84 -13.68
N PHE A 374 -7.43 -17.97 -13.46
CA PHE A 374 -8.47 -17.55 -14.39
C PHE A 374 -9.17 -16.28 -13.89
N SER A 375 -8.72 -15.12 -14.37
CA SER A 375 -9.28 -13.84 -13.96
C SER A 375 -10.54 -13.47 -14.74
N ILE A 376 -11.49 -12.83 -14.07
CA ILE A 376 -12.66 -12.19 -14.72
C ILE A 376 -12.52 -10.66 -14.78
N SER A 377 -11.29 -10.13 -14.82
CA SER A 377 -11.04 -8.69 -14.92
C SER A 377 -11.12 -8.17 -16.36
N THR A 378 -11.48 -6.90 -16.53
CA THR A 378 -11.43 -6.20 -17.84
C THR A 378 -10.05 -5.59 -18.13
N ARG A 379 -9.04 -5.84 -17.29
CA ARG A 379 -7.68 -5.32 -17.47
C ARG A 379 -7.07 -5.82 -18.78
N GLU A 380 -6.56 -4.88 -19.59
CA GLU A 380 -5.77 -5.17 -20.79
C GLU A 380 -4.41 -5.78 -20.42
N GLY A 381 -3.89 -6.66 -21.28
CA GLY A 381 -2.59 -7.30 -21.13
C GLY A 381 -2.44 -8.26 -19.94
N LEU A 382 -3.56 -8.75 -19.37
CA LEU A 382 -3.49 -9.67 -18.24
C LEU A 382 -3.00 -11.07 -18.65
N ALA A 383 -3.52 -11.62 -19.75
CA ALA A 383 -3.09 -12.92 -20.27
C ALA A 383 -1.64 -12.88 -20.78
N ASP A 384 -1.18 -11.72 -21.24
CA ASP A 384 0.18 -11.49 -21.73
C ASP A 384 1.25 -11.57 -20.61
N ILE A 385 0.84 -11.68 -19.33
CA ILE A 385 1.76 -11.86 -18.19
C ILE A 385 2.48 -13.20 -18.26
N GLY A 386 1.82 -14.25 -18.77
CA GLY A 386 2.44 -15.56 -18.92
C GLY A 386 1.42 -16.70 -19.04
N SER A 387 1.94 -17.88 -19.34
CA SER A 387 1.17 -19.07 -19.71
C SER A 387 0.24 -19.62 -18.63
N PHE A 388 0.43 -19.26 -17.36
CA PHE A 388 -0.47 -19.65 -16.26
C PHE A 388 -1.62 -18.67 -16.05
N VAL A 389 -1.69 -17.56 -16.80
CA VAL A 389 -2.68 -16.51 -16.61
C VAL A 389 -3.72 -16.51 -17.72
N PHE A 390 -4.95 -16.83 -17.36
CA PHE A 390 -6.09 -16.88 -18.25
C PHE A 390 -7.11 -15.78 -17.91
N ARG A 391 -7.97 -15.45 -18.88
CA ARG A 391 -9.03 -14.44 -18.69
C ARG A 391 -10.31 -14.83 -19.41
N ASN A 392 -11.39 -15.01 -18.65
CA ASN A 392 -12.74 -15.17 -19.20
C ASN A 392 -13.54 -13.87 -19.03
N ASN A 393 -13.12 -12.84 -19.76
CA ASN A 393 -13.82 -11.56 -19.80
C ASN A 393 -13.48 -10.76 -21.07
N LEU A 394 -14.43 -9.97 -21.54
CA LEU A 394 -14.22 -8.98 -22.59
C LEU A 394 -13.50 -7.75 -22.05
N THR A 395 -12.40 -7.38 -22.71
CA THR A 395 -11.71 -6.12 -22.47
C THR A 395 -12.42 -4.98 -23.16
N LEU A 396 -12.09 -3.74 -22.77
CA LEU A 396 -12.64 -2.54 -23.42
C LEU A 396 -12.30 -2.54 -24.91
N SER A 397 -11.07 -2.91 -25.26
CA SER A 397 -10.65 -2.95 -26.66
C SER A 397 -11.38 -4.02 -27.46
N ARG A 398 -11.66 -5.19 -26.87
CA ARG A 398 -12.45 -6.24 -27.53
C ARG A 398 -13.89 -5.81 -27.80
N MET A 399 -14.50 -5.03 -26.89
CA MET A 399 -15.86 -4.50 -27.12
C MET A 399 -15.89 -3.47 -28.24
N GLY A 400 -14.93 -2.54 -28.28
CA GLY A 400 -14.82 -1.56 -29.37
C GLY A 400 -14.61 -2.23 -30.73
N ARG A 401 -13.76 -3.26 -30.81
CA ARG A 401 -13.60 -4.05 -32.05
C ARG A 401 -14.86 -4.82 -32.44
N ALA A 402 -15.56 -5.41 -31.47
CA ALA A 402 -16.76 -6.21 -31.76
C ALA A 402 -17.88 -5.36 -32.38
N ILE A 403 -18.14 -4.17 -31.83
CA ILE A 403 -19.16 -3.28 -32.39
C ILE A 403 -18.72 -2.66 -33.72
N ALA A 404 -17.42 -2.40 -33.92
CA ALA A 404 -16.88 -1.97 -35.22
C ALA A 404 -17.13 -3.01 -36.31
N ARG A 405 -16.73 -4.28 -36.08
CA ARG A 405 -16.95 -5.39 -37.03
C ARG A 405 -18.43 -5.56 -37.36
N TYR A 406 -19.28 -5.64 -36.33
CA TYR A 406 -20.72 -5.78 -36.54
C TYR A 406 -21.28 -4.64 -37.39
N SER A 407 -20.88 -3.39 -37.12
CA SER A 407 -21.40 -2.23 -37.83
C SER A 407 -20.93 -2.19 -39.29
N TYR A 408 -19.70 -2.60 -39.58
CA TYR A 408 -19.17 -2.60 -40.93
C TYR A 408 -19.64 -3.80 -41.75
N GLU A 409 -19.55 -5.01 -41.19
CA GLU A 409 -19.79 -6.27 -41.88
C GLU A 409 -21.28 -6.62 -41.94
N GLN A 410 -22.03 -6.39 -40.85
CA GLN A 410 -23.44 -6.81 -40.77
C GLN A 410 -24.42 -5.69 -41.11
N LEU A 411 -24.09 -4.44 -40.73
CA LEU A 411 -24.95 -3.29 -41.05
C LEU A 411 -24.52 -2.56 -42.34
N SER A 412 -23.42 -2.98 -42.97
CA SER A 412 -22.86 -2.37 -44.18
C SER A 412 -22.56 -0.87 -44.08
N LEU A 413 -22.28 -0.38 -42.87
CA LEU A 413 -21.94 1.03 -42.64
C LEU A 413 -20.48 1.29 -43.01
N ARG A 414 -20.17 2.49 -43.52
CA ARG A 414 -18.84 2.81 -44.06
C ARG A 414 -18.22 4.04 -43.42
N ARG A 415 -19.03 5.05 -43.10
CA ARG A 415 -18.56 6.32 -42.55
C ARG A 415 -19.08 6.46 -41.12
N PHE A 416 -18.19 6.72 -40.18
CA PHE A 416 -18.51 6.71 -38.76
C PHE A 416 -18.08 8.02 -38.10
N ALA A 417 -18.80 8.42 -37.07
CA ALA A 417 -18.33 9.42 -36.13
C ALA A 417 -18.18 8.82 -34.73
N VAL A 418 -17.32 9.42 -33.90
CA VAL A 418 -17.12 9.03 -32.51
C VAL A 418 -17.41 10.21 -31.58
N PHE A 419 -18.22 9.97 -30.55
CA PHE A 419 -18.61 10.99 -29.57
C PHE A 419 -18.42 10.44 -28.16
N TYR A 420 -17.40 10.90 -27.43
CA TYR A 420 -16.90 10.17 -26.26
C TYR A 420 -16.41 11.04 -25.11
N PRO A 421 -16.49 10.54 -23.85
CA PRO A 421 -15.92 11.25 -22.72
C PRO A 421 -14.39 11.14 -22.77
N ASP A 422 -13.68 12.25 -22.54
CA ASP A 422 -12.21 12.27 -22.47
C ASP A 422 -11.69 11.61 -21.19
N SER A 423 -11.87 10.30 -21.14
CA SER A 423 -11.53 9.42 -20.03
C SER A 423 -10.79 8.20 -20.56
N SER A 424 -10.09 7.49 -19.68
CA SER A 424 -9.45 6.21 -20.05
C SER A 424 -10.44 5.20 -20.65
N TYR A 425 -11.68 5.18 -20.16
CA TYR A 425 -12.74 4.30 -20.68
C TYR A 425 -13.15 4.66 -22.12
N GLY A 426 -13.40 5.95 -22.38
CA GLY A 426 -13.78 6.45 -23.71
C GLY A 426 -12.65 6.29 -24.71
N ARG A 427 -11.44 6.78 -24.37
CA ARG A 427 -10.27 6.75 -25.26
C ARG A 427 -9.88 5.34 -25.70
N ILE A 428 -9.86 4.36 -24.79
CA ILE A 428 -9.50 2.97 -25.14
C ILE A 428 -10.50 2.39 -26.14
N GLN A 429 -11.81 2.59 -25.91
CA GLN A 429 -12.83 2.03 -26.78
C GLN A 429 -12.87 2.71 -28.14
N VAL A 430 -12.81 4.04 -28.18
CA VAL A 430 -12.72 4.79 -29.45
C VAL A 430 -11.48 4.38 -30.23
N LYS A 431 -10.31 4.34 -29.61
CA LYS A 431 -9.07 3.90 -30.27
C LYS A 431 -9.22 2.50 -30.87
N SER A 432 -9.81 1.56 -30.13
CA SER A 432 -10.01 0.19 -30.62
C SER A 432 -11.07 0.06 -31.71
N PHE A 433 -12.13 0.86 -31.63
CA PHE A 433 -13.19 0.93 -32.63
C PHE A 433 -12.65 1.51 -33.93
N TRP A 434 -12.00 2.67 -33.84
CA TRP A 434 -11.43 3.40 -34.97
C TRP A 434 -10.44 2.53 -35.74
N LYS A 435 -9.43 1.97 -35.05
CA LYS A 435 -8.45 1.09 -35.68
C LYS A 435 -9.07 -0.10 -36.39
N GLU A 436 -10.16 -0.64 -35.84
CA GLU A 436 -10.85 -1.77 -36.45
C GLU A 436 -11.65 -1.35 -37.69
N ILE A 437 -12.29 -0.18 -37.66
CA ILE A 437 -12.98 0.39 -38.82
C ILE A 437 -11.98 0.64 -39.97
N GLU A 438 -10.83 1.26 -39.70
CA GLU A 438 -9.79 1.48 -40.71
C GLU A 438 -9.26 0.16 -41.26
N ARG A 439 -9.00 -0.84 -40.40
CA ARG A 439 -8.56 -2.17 -40.81
C ARG A 439 -9.57 -2.86 -41.74
N LEU A 440 -10.85 -2.59 -41.58
CA LEU A 440 -11.93 -3.14 -42.39
C LEU A 440 -12.16 -2.35 -43.70
N GLY A 441 -11.53 -1.18 -43.88
CA GLY A 441 -11.72 -0.30 -45.03
C GLY A 441 -12.79 0.77 -44.85
N GLY A 442 -13.35 0.94 -43.65
CA GLY A 442 -14.23 2.05 -43.30
C GLY A 442 -13.47 3.31 -42.88
N GLN A 443 -14.20 4.40 -42.64
CA GLN A 443 -13.63 5.70 -42.28
C GLN A 443 -14.31 6.28 -41.03
N VAL A 444 -13.51 6.81 -40.11
CA VAL A 444 -14.01 7.69 -39.05
C VAL A 444 -13.82 9.14 -39.50
N VAL A 445 -14.92 9.83 -39.77
CA VAL A 445 -14.94 11.16 -40.42
C VAL A 445 -15.28 12.30 -39.46
N GLY A 446 -15.71 11.96 -38.24
CA GLY A 446 -15.94 12.92 -37.16
C GLY A 446 -15.52 12.34 -35.82
N ALA A 447 -14.85 13.14 -35.00
CA ALA A 447 -14.34 12.68 -33.72
C ALA A 447 -14.35 13.79 -32.69
N GLU A 448 -15.30 13.71 -31.75
CA GLU A 448 -15.46 14.74 -30.74
C GLU A 448 -15.44 14.15 -29.34
N ASN A 449 -14.60 14.76 -28.50
CA ASN A 449 -14.55 14.47 -27.09
C ASN A 449 -15.25 15.56 -26.27
N TYR A 450 -15.57 15.21 -25.04
CA TYR A 450 -16.07 16.14 -24.03
C TYR A 450 -15.53 15.78 -22.66
N ALA A 451 -15.47 16.76 -21.76
CA ALA A 451 -15.01 16.55 -20.40
C ALA A 451 -15.91 15.54 -19.67
N PRO A 452 -15.35 14.49 -19.02
CA PRO A 452 -16.14 13.58 -18.19
C PRO A 452 -16.87 14.36 -17.11
N GLY A 453 -18.18 14.18 -16.98
CA GLY A 453 -18.95 14.94 -15.99
C GLY A 453 -19.60 16.22 -16.54
N SER A 454 -19.29 16.67 -17.77
CA SER A 454 -19.87 17.91 -18.32
C SER A 454 -21.41 17.95 -18.23
N PRO A 455 -22.01 19.04 -17.71
CA PRO A 455 -23.46 19.20 -17.67
C PRO A 455 -24.04 19.55 -19.04
N ASP A 456 -23.29 20.30 -19.85
CA ASP A 456 -23.67 20.70 -21.20
C ASP A 456 -22.80 19.98 -22.23
N LEU A 457 -23.45 19.39 -23.24
CA LEU A 457 -22.84 18.65 -24.34
C LEU A 457 -23.09 19.32 -25.69
N THR A 458 -23.80 20.46 -25.69
CA THR A 458 -24.19 21.20 -26.88
C THR A 458 -22.99 21.66 -27.67
N ASP A 459 -21.95 22.19 -27.00
CA ASP A 459 -20.72 22.61 -27.66
C ASP A 459 -20.05 21.47 -28.44
N ALA A 460 -19.85 20.32 -27.80
CA ALA A 460 -19.24 19.16 -28.43
C ALA A 460 -20.12 18.63 -29.59
N ALA A 461 -21.45 18.64 -29.43
CA ALA A 461 -22.37 18.25 -30.49
C ALA A 461 -22.34 19.23 -31.68
N GLU A 462 -22.24 20.54 -31.43
CA GLU A 462 -22.09 21.57 -32.48
C GLU A 462 -20.76 21.44 -33.23
N ARG A 463 -19.67 21.08 -32.54
CA ARG A 463 -18.37 20.78 -33.18
C ARG A 463 -18.49 19.56 -34.09
N LEU A 464 -19.16 18.49 -33.63
CA LEU A 464 -19.35 17.24 -34.38
C LEU A 464 -20.01 17.46 -35.74
N VAL A 465 -20.96 18.38 -35.83
CA VAL A 465 -21.69 18.70 -37.06
C VAL A 465 -21.17 19.96 -37.79
N GLY A 466 -20.00 20.46 -37.37
CA GLY A 466 -19.35 21.63 -37.98
C GLY A 466 -20.14 22.94 -37.84
N LYS A 467 -21.00 23.08 -36.83
CA LYS A 467 -21.74 24.32 -36.52
C LYS A 467 -20.89 25.37 -35.79
N LYS A 468 -19.76 24.97 -35.19
CA LYS A 468 -18.76 25.93 -34.65
C LYS A 468 -17.80 26.48 -35.68
N HIS A 469 -17.61 25.77 -36.79
CA HIS A 469 -16.64 26.10 -37.82
C HIS A 469 -17.29 26.73 -39.06
N LEU A 470 -18.34 27.54 -38.85
CA LEU A 470 -19.10 28.13 -39.96
C LEU A 470 -18.22 28.93 -40.92
N ARG A 471 -17.23 29.66 -40.40
CA ARG A 471 -16.28 30.46 -41.22
C ARG A 471 -15.48 29.64 -42.23
N GLN A 472 -15.29 28.35 -41.97
CA GLN A 472 -14.55 27.45 -42.85
C GLN A 472 -15.44 26.90 -43.99
N ARG A 473 -16.75 27.17 -43.96
CA ARG A 473 -17.67 26.73 -45.01
C ARG A 473 -17.64 27.71 -46.17
N SER A 474 -17.51 27.21 -47.40
CA SER A 474 -17.53 28.04 -48.62
C SER A 474 -18.80 28.91 -48.74
N SER A 475 -19.94 28.42 -48.25
CA SER A 475 -21.21 29.15 -48.21
C SER A 475 -21.24 30.31 -47.18
N TYR A 476 -20.29 30.35 -46.24
CA TYR A 476 -20.23 31.37 -45.21
C TYR A 476 -20.08 32.78 -45.76
N TYR A 477 -19.11 32.97 -46.67
CA TYR A 477 -18.83 34.28 -47.23
C TYR A 477 -20.01 34.84 -48.03
N LYS A 478 -20.75 33.97 -48.73
CA LYS A 478 -21.97 34.36 -49.47
C LYS A 478 -23.09 34.81 -48.52
N LEU A 479 -23.33 34.03 -47.46
CA LEU A 479 -24.39 34.33 -46.48
C LEU A 479 -24.03 35.48 -45.54
N TYR A 480 -22.73 35.71 -45.28
CA TYR A 480 -22.26 36.79 -44.40
C TYR A 480 -22.24 38.17 -45.08
N LYS A 481 -22.27 38.23 -46.42
CA LYS A 481 -22.27 39.48 -47.20
C LYS A 481 -23.28 40.54 -46.70
N PRO A 482 -24.55 40.20 -46.36
CA PRO A 482 -25.54 41.16 -45.84
C PRO A 482 -25.30 41.63 -44.40
N LEU A 483 -24.39 40.99 -43.66
CA LEU A 483 -24.04 41.37 -42.28
C LEU A 483 -22.86 42.36 -42.21
N ARG A 484 -22.17 42.58 -43.31
CA ARG A 484 -20.99 43.46 -43.39
C ARG A 484 -21.40 44.90 -43.04
N GLY A 485 -20.68 45.52 -42.10
CA GLY A 485 -20.95 46.90 -41.65
C GLY A 485 -22.05 47.06 -40.60
N LEU A 486 -22.85 46.03 -40.32
CA LEU A 486 -23.87 46.08 -39.27
C LEU A 486 -23.23 45.95 -37.88
N LYS A 487 -23.71 46.74 -36.91
CA LYS A 487 -23.29 46.68 -35.49
C LYS A 487 -24.49 46.51 -34.55
N GLY A 488 -24.21 46.19 -33.29
CA GLY A 488 -25.21 46.19 -32.21
C GLY A 488 -26.32 45.14 -32.36
N PHE A 489 -27.56 45.53 -32.03
CA PHE A 489 -28.71 44.63 -31.99
C PHE A 489 -29.07 44.06 -33.38
N ARG A 490 -29.02 44.88 -34.43
CA ARG A 490 -29.32 44.47 -35.82
C ARG A 490 -28.38 43.37 -36.30
N TYR A 491 -27.07 43.52 -36.04
CA TYR A 491 -26.09 42.46 -36.32
C TYR A 491 -26.43 41.17 -35.57
N ARG A 492 -26.65 41.24 -34.24
CA ARG A 492 -26.94 40.04 -33.42
C ARG A 492 -28.21 39.30 -33.89
N ARG A 493 -29.28 40.04 -34.24
CA ARG A 493 -30.53 39.47 -34.75
C ARG A 493 -30.35 38.77 -36.10
N LEU A 494 -29.68 39.42 -37.05
CA LEU A 494 -29.41 38.86 -38.37
C LEU A 494 -28.41 37.70 -38.32
N TYR A 495 -27.39 37.79 -37.47
CA TYR A 495 -26.41 36.72 -37.28
C TYR A 495 -27.09 35.47 -36.72
N LYS A 496 -28.00 35.61 -35.75
CA LYS A 496 -28.82 34.49 -35.27
C LYS A 496 -29.69 33.86 -36.37
N LYS A 497 -30.26 34.66 -37.27
CA LYS A 497 -31.00 34.13 -38.44
C LYS A 497 -30.08 33.39 -39.42
N LEU A 498 -28.89 33.93 -39.68
CA LEU A 498 -27.87 33.33 -40.54
C LEU A 498 -27.40 31.98 -40.00
N VAL A 499 -27.07 31.87 -38.71
CA VAL A 499 -26.60 30.62 -38.10
C VAL A 499 -27.63 29.49 -38.29
N LYS A 500 -28.93 29.80 -38.24
CA LYS A 500 -30.02 28.83 -38.46
C LYS A 500 -30.13 28.30 -39.90
N GLN A 501 -29.52 28.98 -40.88
CA GLN A 501 -29.53 28.57 -42.29
C GLN A 501 -28.45 27.52 -42.59
N PHE A 502 -27.42 27.39 -41.75
CA PHE A 502 -26.41 26.34 -41.92
C PHE A 502 -26.95 24.99 -41.42
N LEU A 503 -27.16 24.07 -42.36
CA LEU A 503 -27.45 22.68 -42.04
C LEU A 503 -26.24 22.01 -41.36
N PRO A 504 -26.44 21.06 -40.43
CA PRO A 504 -25.33 20.27 -39.90
C PRO A 504 -24.62 19.50 -41.02
N VAL A 505 -23.30 19.33 -40.91
CA VAL A 505 -22.56 18.40 -41.77
C VAL A 505 -22.69 17.02 -41.15
N ILE A 506 -23.45 16.15 -41.80
CA ILE A 506 -23.65 14.76 -41.38
C ILE A 506 -23.20 13.89 -42.54
N ASP A 507 -21.91 13.61 -42.62
CA ASP A 507 -21.29 12.79 -43.67
C ASP A 507 -21.00 11.37 -43.18
N PHE A 508 -21.52 10.97 -42.03
CA PHE A 508 -21.39 9.63 -41.46
C PHE A 508 -22.74 8.89 -41.42
N ASP A 509 -22.67 7.56 -41.38
CA ASP A 509 -23.80 6.64 -41.29
C ASP A 509 -24.14 6.30 -39.84
N ALA A 510 -23.17 6.41 -38.93
CA ALA A 510 -23.30 6.01 -37.53
C ALA A 510 -22.44 6.83 -36.57
N ILE A 511 -22.89 6.91 -35.32
CA ILE A 511 -22.15 7.53 -34.22
C ILE A 511 -21.87 6.49 -33.14
N PHE A 512 -20.59 6.28 -32.83
CA PHE A 512 -20.15 5.43 -31.72
C PHE A 512 -19.94 6.24 -30.43
N ILE A 513 -20.64 5.82 -29.37
CA ILE A 513 -20.76 6.53 -28.10
C ILE A 513 -20.46 5.57 -26.93
N PRO A 514 -19.19 5.45 -26.48
CA PRO A 514 -18.82 4.58 -25.38
C PRO A 514 -19.15 5.22 -24.02
N GLU A 515 -20.43 5.15 -23.63
CA GLU A 515 -20.94 5.76 -22.40
C GLU A 515 -21.79 4.83 -21.52
N THR A 516 -22.16 5.34 -20.36
CA THR A 516 -23.23 4.81 -19.51
C THR A 516 -24.62 5.12 -20.07
N TYR A 517 -25.61 4.32 -19.70
CA TYR A 517 -27.00 4.50 -20.12
C TYR A 517 -27.55 5.90 -19.76
N ARG A 518 -27.18 6.45 -18.60
CA ARG A 518 -27.63 7.79 -18.16
C ARG A 518 -27.10 8.88 -19.08
N ARG A 519 -25.84 8.74 -19.51
CA ARG A 519 -25.21 9.70 -20.42
C ARG A 519 -25.74 9.56 -21.83
N ALA A 520 -25.91 8.33 -22.32
CA ALA A 520 -26.55 8.08 -23.62
C ALA A 520 -27.94 8.72 -23.71
N ALA A 521 -28.75 8.59 -22.65
CA ALA A 521 -30.08 9.21 -22.56
C ALA A 521 -30.07 10.75 -22.53
N THR A 522 -28.92 11.39 -22.28
CA THR A 522 -28.74 12.84 -22.43
C THR A 522 -28.16 13.20 -23.78
N ILE A 523 -27.18 12.42 -24.26
CA ILE A 523 -26.48 12.66 -25.52
C ILE A 523 -27.44 12.57 -26.70
N ALA A 524 -28.28 11.54 -26.75
CA ALA A 524 -29.13 11.32 -27.91
C ALA A 524 -30.14 12.47 -28.17
N PRO A 525 -30.85 13.02 -27.16
CA PRO A 525 -31.62 14.25 -27.34
C PRO A 525 -30.78 15.45 -27.76
N THR A 526 -29.58 15.63 -27.21
CA THR A 526 -28.68 16.74 -27.60
C THR A 526 -28.26 16.63 -29.07
N LEU A 527 -28.00 15.42 -29.58
CA LEU A 527 -27.72 15.18 -31.00
C LEU A 527 -28.95 15.47 -31.87
N ALA A 528 -30.15 15.09 -31.42
CA ALA A 528 -31.41 15.38 -32.13
C ALA A 528 -31.69 16.89 -32.25
N GLN A 529 -31.32 17.68 -31.23
CA GLN A 529 -31.36 19.16 -31.31
C GLN A 529 -30.40 19.73 -32.37
N GLN A 530 -29.38 18.97 -32.76
CA GLN A 530 -28.45 19.32 -33.84
C GLN A 530 -28.88 18.75 -35.21
N ASP A 531 -30.12 18.29 -35.33
CA ASP A 531 -30.71 17.63 -36.51
C ASP A 531 -30.01 16.31 -36.89
N ILE A 532 -29.39 15.64 -35.92
CA ILE A 532 -28.95 14.24 -36.04
C ILE A 532 -30.05 13.34 -35.45
N GLU A 533 -30.86 12.73 -36.29
CA GLU A 533 -31.91 11.81 -35.84
C GLU A 533 -31.44 10.35 -35.89
N VAL A 534 -31.95 9.52 -34.99
CA VAL A 534 -31.55 8.12 -34.88
C VAL A 534 -32.29 7.25 -35.89
N LYS A 535 -31.58 6.35 -36.57
CA LYS A 535 -32.20 5.32 -37.40
C LYS A 535 -33.06 4.41 -36.51
N LEU A 536 -34.38 4.57 -36.59
CA LEU A 536 -35.31 3.74 -35.83
C LEU A 536 -35.41 2.32 -36.41
N HIS A 537 -35.85 1.40 -35.55
CA HIS A 537 -36.28 0.08 -35.98
C HIS A 537 -37.39 0.19 -37.05
N TRP A 538 -37.36 -0.66 -38.09
CA TRP A 538 -38.23 -0.58 -39.28
C TRP A 538 -39.72 -0.37 -38.97
N ARG A 539 -40.22 -0.97 -37.89
CA ARG A 539 -41.61 -0.84 -37.41
C ARG A 539 -42.05 0.58 -37.03
N PHE A 540 -41.12 1.51 -36.82
CA PHE A 540 -41.41 2.90 -36.43
C PHE A 540 -40.93 3.90 -37.48
N TRP A 541 -40.37 3.43 -38.59
CA TRP A 541 -39.71 4.25 -39.60
C TRP A 541 -40.69 5.16 -40.36
N GLU A 542 -41.74 4.58 -40.95
CA GLU A 542 -42.67 5.32 -41.83
C GLU A 542 -43.40 6.45 -41.10
N LYS A 543 -43.95 6.17 -39.92
CA LYS A 543 -44.70 7.15 -39.13
C LYS A 543 -43.83 8.35 -38.71
N GLN A 544 -42.58 8.10 -38.32
CA GLN A 544 -41.70 9.14 -37.82
C GLN A 544 -41.05 9.97 -38.93
N VAL A 545 -40.69 9.36 -40.06
CA VAL A 545 -40.15 10.07 -41.23
C VAL A 545 -41.19 11.08 -41.72
N ILE A 546 -42.46 10.68 -41.84
CA ILE A 546 -43.55 11.55 -42.27
C ILE A 546 -43.77 12.69 -41.26
N GLU A 547 -43.88 12.38 -39.96
CA GLU A 547 -44.08 13.40 -38.91
C GLU A 547 -42.92 14.40 -38.81
N LEU A 548 -41.67 13.94 -38.88
CA LEU A 548 -40.49 14.81 -38.73
C LEU A 548 -40.19 15.62 -40.00
N TYR A 549 -40.37 15.04 -41.18
CA TYR A 549 -40.23 15.74 -42.46
C TYR A 549 -41.25 16.87 -42.57
N ASN A 550 -42.54 16.58 -42.26
CA ASN A 550 -43.62 17.57 -42.29
C ASN A 550 -43.43 18.69 -41.26
N LYS A 551 -42.81 18.41 -40.11
CA LYS A 551 -42.61 19.40 -39.05
C LYS A 551 -41.39 20.31 -39.24
N ARG A 552 -40.32 19.82 -39.90
CA ARG A 552 -39.03 20.56 -39.99
C ARG A 552 -38.73 21.15 -41.38
N ASN A 553 -39.46 20.75 -42.43
CA ASN A 553 -39.29 21.22 -43.81
C ASN A 553 -37.81 21.24 -44.28
N LYS A 554 -37.06 20.20 -43.91
CA LYS A 554 -35.61 20.04 -44.17
C LYS A 554 -35.29 18.55 -44.38
N PRO A 555 -34.30 18.20 -45.21
CA PRO A 555 -33.85 16.81 -45.36
C PRO A 555 -33.22 16.33 -44.05
N LEU A 556 -33.78 15.28 -43.46
CA LEU A 556 -33.27 14.65 -42.24
C LEU A 556 -32.39 13.47 -42.62
N LYS A 557 -31.19 13.40 -42.02
CA LYS A 557 -30.31 12.25 -42.15
C LYS A 557 -30.35 11.40 -40.89
N PHE A 558 -30.75 10.14 -41.05
CA PHE A 558 -30.82 9.19 -39.97
C PHE A 558 -29.47 8.51 -39.78
N VAL A 559 -28.97 8.50 -38.54
CA VAL A 559 -27.70 7.86 -38.18
C VAL A 559 -27.93 6.71 -37.22
N GLN A 560 -27.17 5.63 -37.39
CA GLN A 560 -27.20 4.53 -36.44
C GLN A 560 -26.44 4.91 -35.17
N LEU A 561 -27.10 4.87 -34.02
CA LEU A 561 -26.41 4.99 -32.74
C LEU A 561 -25.78 3.66 -32.36
N LEU A 562 -24.48 3.70 -32.03
CA LEU A 562 -23.67 2.57 -31.62
C LEU A 562 -23.14 2.78 -30.20
N GLY A 563 -23.29 1.78 -29.35
CA GLY A 563 -22.87 1.86 -27.95
C GLY A 563 -22.12 0.63 -27.45
N THR A 564 -21.93 0.59 -26.14
CA THR A 564 -21.20 -0.49 -25.45
C THR A 564 -22.00 -0.97 -24.23
N ASN A 565 -21.42 -1.86 -23.43
CA ASN A 565 -22.11 -2.51 -22.31
C ASN A 565 -22.68 -1.51 -21.28
N GLY A 566 -22.17 -0.28 -21.21
CA GLY A 566 -22.70 0.76 -20.32
C GLY A 566 -24.16 1.13 -20.60
N TRP A 567 -24.69 0.82 -21.78
CA TRP A 567 -26.08 1.08 -22.19
C TRP A 567 -27.06 0.00 -21.74
N ASN A 568 -26.57 -1.15 -21.25
CA ASN A 568 -27.39 -2.33 -20.91
C ASN A 568 -28.18 -2.12 -19.60
N ASN A 569 -29.15 -1.21 -19.63
CA ASN A 569 -30.05 -0.87 -18.54
C ASN A 569 -31.34 -0.25 -19.10
N GLU A 570 -32.49 -0.78 -18.69
CA GLU A 570 -33.82 -0.31 -19.16
C GLU A 570 -34.08 1.17 -18.84
N LYS A 571 -33.42 1.73 -17.81
CA LYS A 571 -33.53 3.16 -17.49
C LYS A 571 -32.95 4.08 -18.56
N ILE A 572 -32.31 3.57 -19.61
CA ILE A 572 -31.95 4.36 -20.80
C ILE A 572 -33.19 4.99 -21.46
N PHE A 573 -34.36 4.35 -21.34
CA PHE A 573 -35.62 4.83 -21.89
C PHE A 573 -36.36 5.83 -20.96
N ALA A 574 -35.83 6.14 -19.78
CA ALA A 574 -36.59 6.89 -18.77
C ALA A 574 -36.84 8.38 -19.08
N ARG A 575 -36.15 8.96 -20.08
CA ARG A 575 -36.28 10.40 -20.44
C ARG A 575 -37.03 10.58 -21.75
N GLU A 576 -36.33 10.41 -22.86
CA GLU A 576 -36.89 10.54 -24.21
C GLU A 576 -36.61 9.26 -25.01
N PRO A 577 -37.41 8.19 -24.80
CA PRO A 577 -37.17 6.88 -25.41
C PRO A 577 -36.97 6.94 -26.92
N ARG A 578 -37.71 7.83 -27.61
CA ARG A 578 -37.66 7.98 -29.07
C ARG A 578 -36.24 8.21 -29.62
N HIS A 579 -35.35 8.83 -28.85
CA HIS A 579 -33.99 9.14 -29.30
C HIS A 579 -33.01 7.99 -29.07
N VAL A 580 -33.42 6.87 -28.47
CA VAL A 580 -32.55 5.71 -28.25
C VAL A 580 -33.13 4.41 -28.80
N VAL A 581 -34.37 4.42 -29.31
CA VAL A 581 -34.98 3.29 -30.02
C VAL A 581 -34.22 3.03 -31.33
N GLY A 582 -33.92 1.76 -31.62
CA GLY A 582 -33.10 1.37 -32.78
C GLY A 582 -31.59 1.43 -32.55
N ALA A 583 -31.13 1.94 -31.41
CA ALA A 583 -29.72 1.96 -31.06
C ALA A 583 -29.16 0.54 -30.85
N ILE A 584 -27.93 0.29 -31.31
CA ILE A 584 -27.26 -1.01 -31.26
C ILE A 584 -26.05 -0.90 -30.35
N PHE A 585 -25.83 -1.86 -29.46
CA PHE A 585 -24.70 -1.83 -28.55
C PHE A 585 -24.19 -3.22 -28.22
N CYS A 586 -22.87 -3.31 -28.01
CA CYS A 586 -22.24 -4.54 -27.59
C CYS A 586 -22.47 -4.76 -26.09
N VAL A 587 -22.95 -5.94 -25.70
CA VAL A 587 -23.11 -6.34 -24.29
C VAL A 587 -22.24 -7.53 -23.96
N ARG A 588 -21.79 -7.57 -22.70
CA ARG A 588 -20.98 -8.69 -22.17
C ARG A 588 -21.85 -9.89 -21.79
N TYR A 589 -23.09 -9.63 -21.43
CA TYR A 589 -24.09 -10.62 -21.02
C TYR A 589 -25.48 -10.03 -21.24
N PHE A 590 -26.39 -10.82 -21.82
CA PHE A 590 -27.77 -10.44 -22.08
C PHE A 590 -28.72 -11.43 -21.40
N PRO A 591 -29.32 -11.07 -20.25
CA PRO A 591 -30.16 -12.00 -19.49
C PRO A 591 -31.46 -12.39 -20.21
N ASN A 592 -31.96 -11.54 -21.12
CA ASN A 592 -33.18 -11.80 -21.88
C ASN A 592 -32.91 -12.57 -23.19
N SER A 593 -31.75 -13.23 -23.30
CA SER A 593 -31.39 -14.02 -24.48
C SER A 593 -32.36 -15.17 -24.73
N ARG A 594 -32.65 -15.44 -26.00
CA ARG A 594 -33.45 -16.59 -26.45
C ARG A 594 -32.67 -17.92 -26.42
N ARG A 595 -31.40 -17.93 -26.02
CA ARG A 595 -30.64 -19.18 -25.88
C ARG A 595 -31.11 -19.94 -24.64
N GLN A 596 -31.38 -21.24 -24.81
CA GLN A 596 -31.87 -22.10 -23.72
C GLN A 596 -30.95 -22.09 -22.50
N VAL A 597 -29.63 -22.19 -22.71
CA VAL A 597 -28.61 -22.16 -21.65
C VAL A 597 -28.70 -20.89 -20.79
N VAL A 598 -28.96 -19.73 -21.41
CA VAL A 598 -29.09 -18.46 -20.68
C VAL A 598 -30.40 -18.42 -19.89
N ARG A 599 -31.52 -18.83 -20.51
CA ARG A 599 -32.82 -18.89 -19.80
C ARG A 599 -32.76 -19.83 -18.60
N GLN A 600 -32.10 -20.99 -18.73
CA GLN A 600 -31.90 -21.93 -17.65
C GLN A 600 -31.06 -21.33 -16.53
N PHE A 601 -29.91 -20.72 -16.86
CA PHE A 601 -29.06 -20.02 -15.89
C PHE A 601 -29.83 -18.95 -15.12
N VAL A 602 -30.55 -18.06 -15.82
CA VAL A 602 -31.33 -16.99 -15.18
C VAL A 602 -32.39 -17.55 -14.24
N ARG A 603 -33.18 -18.52 -14.69
CA ARG A 603 -34.24 -19.13 -13.87
C ARG A 603 -33.67 -19.85 -12.64
N GLN A 604 -32.62 -20.64 -12.80
CA GLN A 604 -32.00 -21.34 -11.69
C GLN A 604 -31.41 -20.37 -10.67
N TYR A 605 -30.72 -19.33 -11.14
CA TYR A 605 -30.16 -18.31 -10.26
C TYR A 605 -31.26 -17.57 -9.49
N GLN A 606 -32.33 -17.14 -10.18
CA GLN A 606 -33.45 -16.44 -9.55
C GLN A 606 -34.19 -17.31 -8.54
N ARG A 607 -34.37 -18.61 -8.83
CA ARG A 607 -34.99 -19.57 -7.91
C ARG A 607 -34.15 -19.82 -6.67
N ARG A 608 -32.83 -19.96 -6.83
CA ARG A 608 -31.91 -20.31 -5.73
C ARG A 608 -31.54 -19.11 -4.85
N TYR A 609 -31.46 -17.93 -5.44
CA TYR A 609 -31.00 -16.71 -4.78
C TYR A 609 -32.05 -15.59 -4.81
N THR A 610 -33.32 -15.97 -4.59
CA THR A 610 -34.49 -15.07 -4.63
C THR A 610 -34.27 -13.81 -3.80
N GLU A 611 -33.78 -13.93 -2.57
CA GLU A 611 -33.55 -12.78 -1.67
C GLU A 611 -32.57 -11.76 -2.25
N GLN A 612 -31.50 -12.22 -2.91
CA GLN A 612 -30.50 -11.33 -3.50
C GLN A 612 -31.07 -10.54 -4.68
N VAL A 613 -31.95 -11.15 -5.46
CA VAL A 613 -32.46 -10.57 -6.70
C VAL A 613 -33.82 -9.91 -6.54
N ARG A 614 -34.53 -10.12 -5.43
CA ARG A 614 -35.84 -9.51 -5.15
C ARG A 614 -35.71 -7.99 -5.06
N SER A 615 -36.63 -7.30 -5.73
CA SER A 615 -36.72 -5.85 -5.78
C SER A 615 -38.19 -5.46 -5.85
N GLY A 616 -38.82 -5.26 -4.69
CA GLY A 616 -40.28 -5.18 -4.59
C GLY A 616 -40.91 -6.48 -5.10
N ASN A 617 -41.89 -6.34 -6.00
CA ASN A 617 -42.61 -7.48 -6.60
C ASN A 617 -41.90 -8.11 -7.82
N THR A 618 -40.66 -7.69 -8.13
CA THR A 618 -39.92 -8.18 -9.30
C THR A 618 -38.62 -8.88 -8.91
N LEU A 619 -38.20 -9.86 -9.73
CA LEU A 619 -36.89 -10.50 -9.60
C LEU A 619 -35.93 -9.91 -10.63
N ARG A 620 -34.87 -9.26 -10.14
CA ARG A 620 -33.77 -8.79 -10.97
C ARG A 620 -33.08 -9.98 -11.64
N THR A 621 -32.41 -9.70 -12.76
CA THR A 621 -31.62 -10.69 -13.45
C THR A 621 -30.19 -10.74 -12.87
N PRO A 622 -29.50 -11.89 -12.96
CA PRO A 622 -28.09 -11.99 -12.58
C PRO A 622 -27.23 -11.00 -13.36
N ILE A 623 -26.18 -10.47 -12.75
CA ILE A 623 -25.27 -9.56 -13.44
C ILE A 623 -24.26 -10.32 -14.31
N HIS A 624 -23.63 -9.62 -15.25
CA HIS A 624 -22.60 -10.18 -16.11
C HIS A 624 -21.47 -10.89 -15.35
N LEU A 625 -21.08 -10.40 -14.16
CA LEU A 625 -20.05 -11.06 -13.33
C LEU A 625 -20.52 -12.44 -12.85
N SER A 626 -21.79 -12.62 -12.54
CA SER A 626 -22.35 -13.93 -12.19
C SER A 626 -22.27 -14.89 -13.37
N ALA A 627 -22.61 -14.44 -14.58
CA ALA A 627 -22.49 -15.26 -15.78
C ALA A 627 -21.03 -15.67 -16.07
N TYR A 628 -20.09 -14.71 -16.11
CA TYR A 628 -18.67 -15.05 -16.30
C TYR A 628 -18.13 -15.95 -15.19
N THR A 629 -18.55 -15.74 -13.95
CA THR A 629 -18.14 -16.60 -12.83
C THR A 629 -18.64 -18.01 -13.04
N TYR A 630 -19.92 -18.17 -13.38
CA TYR A 630 -20.54 -19.47 -13.64
C TYR A 630 -19.84 -20.21 -14.78
N ASP A 631 -19.61 -19.53 -15.92
CA ASP A 631 -18.93 -20.12 -17.07
C ASP A 631 -17.47 -20.49 -16.74
N THR A 632 -16.74 -19.61 -16.07
CA THR A 632 -15.33 -19.86 -15.72
C THR A 632 -15.21 -21.02 -14.74
N MET A 633 -16.06 -21.04 -13.71
CA MET A 633 -16.10 -22.15 -12.77
C MET A 633 -16.51 -23.44 -13.47
N GLY A 634 -17.48 -23.41 -14.39
CA GLY A 634 -17.85 -24.55 -15.21
C GLY A 634 -16.69 -25.10 -16.02
N MET A 635 -15.87 -24.24 -16.65
CA MET A 635 -14.63 -24.65 -17.34
C MET A 635 -13.64 -25.32 -16.38
N LEU A 636 -13.37 -24.69 -15.24
CA LEU A 636 -12.46 -25.24 -14.23
C LEU A 636 -12.96 -26.57 -13.68
N MET A 637 -14.27 -26.71 -13.43
CA MET A 637 -14.88 -27.95 -12.95
C MET A 637 -14.78 -29.04 -14.01
N LYS A 638 -15.08 -28.74 -15.28
CA LYS A 638 -14.99 -29.71 -16.38
C LYS A 638 -13.58 -30.31 -16.50
N VAL A 639 -12.54 -29.49 -16.30
CA VAL A 639 -11.14 -29.97 -16.27
C VAL A 639 -10.86 -30.78 -14.99
N ALA A 640 -11.33 -30.31 -13.83
CA ALA A 640 -11.07 -30.94 -12.53
C ALA A 640 -11.83 -32.25 -12.28
N THR A 641 -12.97 -32.45 -12.95
CA THR A 641 -13.86 -33.61 -12.73
C THR A 641 -14.08 -34.45 -13.99
N GLY A 642 -13.35 -34.15 -15.07
CA GLY A 642 -13.34 -34.97 -16.29
C GLY A 642 -12.84 -36.39 -16.05
N PRO A 643 -12.94 -37.29 -17.06
CA PRO A 643 -12.59 -38.70 -16.92
C PRO A 643 -11.13 -38.93 -16.49
N ASN A 644 -10.21 -38.07 -16.94
CA ASN A 644 -8.80 -38.10 -16.57
C ASN A 644 -8.36 -36.74 -16.01
N PRO A 645 -8.69 -36.42 -14.74
CA PRO A 645 -8.45 -35.09 -14.19
C PRO A 645 -6.94 -34.86 -13.99
N PRO A 646 -6.41 -33.68 -14.37
CA PRO A 646 -4.98 -33.37 -14.20
C PRO A 646 -4.54 -33.44 -12.74
N LYS A 647 -3.36 -34.04 -12.48
CA LYS A 647 -2.78 -34.16 -11.13
C LYS A 647 -1.74 -33.09 -10.80
N THR A 648 -1.26 -32.36 -11.79
CA THR A 648 -0.28 -31.27 -11.63
C THR A 648 -0.85 -29.97 -12.16
N ARG A 649 -0.31 -28.84 -11.70
CA ARG A 649 -0.73 -27.51 -12.16
C ARG A 649 -0.42 -27.26 -13.62
N ASP A 650 0.70 -27.78 -14.13
CA ASP A 650 1.04 -27.63 -15.54
C ASP A 650 0.13 -28.49 -16.43
N ALA A 651 -0.20 -29.72 -16.02
CA ALA A 651 -1.18 -30.52 -16.74
C ALA A 651 -2.56 -29.85 -16.73
N PHE A 652 -2.95 -29.23 -15.61
CA PHE A 652 -4.19 -28.46 -15.52
C PHE A 652 -4.15 -27.23 -16.43
N ARG A 653 -3.03 -26.50 -16.47
CA ARG A 653 -2.79 -25.39 -17.40
C ARG A 653 -2.94 -25.82 -18.86
N ARG A 654 -2.40 -26.98 -19.25
CA ARG A 654 -2.47 -27.49 -20.62
C ARG A 654 -3.88 -27.93 -21.03
N ALA A 655 -4.69 -28.35 -20.06
CA ALA A 655 -6.09 -28.74 -20.30
C ALA A 655 -7.05 -27.53 -20.38
N LEU A 656 -6.65 -26.37 -19.85
CA LEU A 656 -7.35 -25.08 -19.99
C LEU A 656 -6.99 -24.40 -21.31
#